data_AF-A0AAD1KQ21-F1
#
_entry.id   AF-A0AAD1KQ21-F1
#
_cell.length_a   1.000
_cell.length_b   1.000
_cell.length_c   1.000
_cell.angle_alpha   90.00
_cell.angle_beta   90.00
_cell.angle_gamma   90.00
#
_symmetry.space_group_name_H-M   'P 1'
#
loop_
_entity.id
_entity.type
_entity.pdbx_description
1 polymer ?
#
loop_
_entity_poly.entity_id
_entity_poly.type
_entity_poly.pdbx_seq_one_letter_code
_entity_poly.pdbx_strand_id
1 'polypeptide(L)'
;MNSDVTNERPEGMTQRSSISSPLRRVVVMLCAMTAFVLSGCGAVVTTSLTVKDDGSGSRVMTATFTNDDSDEAKKVFAVGSGVLEGSIKRHIPSQLAFKGLKISGKTMTATFELDFSNHDDYMAKVRALTAGSSKEVHSDVQKIDTPLVQGAVGDEDFDSSDLLAWLADGLAQDGLIDKDNTNSVFDNDGNVEFSIGGQRLNSPSPLKVEQVVDNGFDDVVLKLDVKSTESIGATIWYFSTQALGSDKQAKVNQFLQQATKDGNGKVSDATVGELPEKLRDGRTDDAFVKKVAIDPTNLKTLNKRIAQALGNPSSDIRLQTGKVDLVDPEQEPGHAWFGVPVKLTGRPTCAAICARKKDDNDLGSFSSSNDNRSPSDTSIDTFVEYPASWSDSSESNSYDADSSAQHMAFSDGSSGLTAQMTMPAEIKGSAVTATIDPEGEVSYQAQWDFDKATVAAYKDSLKSFLGEELSGWKAEEKTDDKVLHLTYTAKADSVEAFNRKFSKQENGAVRVGVVQTDESTFKRQWRIEATALSLVPDNATSKVVLSHGKFVDGDKEATWDLRHAQDGEFKAIASTWRTTPLIIWGVVVLIVVGGIIWAIGKRATIKRWFNRPTQASRVAADQQRYMNRQYAPDQQGYPNQLGYPGQPGYLNHPGQPTPRSGQGWQNQAPMPPNSPHGQSWNGPQNGSDMS
;
A
#
# COMPACT_ATOMS: atom_id res chain seq x y z
N MET A 1 5.10 -27.20 82.99
CA MET A 1 5.29 -26.67 84.35
C MET A 1 4.00 -25.97 84.75
N ASN A 2 3.41 -26.50 85.82
CA ASN A 2 2.34 -26.02 86.70
C ASN A 2 1.01 -25.46 86.15
N SER A 3 0.04 -26.36 86.31
CA SER A 3 -1.36 -26.28 86.70
C SER A 3 -1.80 -25.26 87.77
N ASP A 4 -3.14 -25.17 87.86
CA ASP A 4 -3.98 -24.89 89.04
C ASP A 4 -4.27 -23.42 89.41
N VAL A 5 -5.46 -23.01 89.90
CA VAL A 5 -6.83 -23.57 90.00
C VAL A 5 -7.72 -22.47 90.64
N THR A 6 -9.03 -22.52 90.34
CA THR A 6 -10.22 -22.01 91.09
C THR A 6 -10.42 -20.54 91.52
N ASN A 7 -11.48 -19.95 90.95
CA ASN A 7 -12.79 -19.65 91.56
C ASN A 7 -12.82 -19.08 93.00
N GLU A 8 -13.40 -17.88 93.17
CA GLU A 8 -14.35 -17.60 94.25
C GLU A 8 -15.14 -16.30 94.00
N ARG A 9 -16.45 -16.38 94.25
CA ARG A 9 -17.43 -15.29 94.29
C ARG A 9 -17.85 -15.13 95.75
N PRO A 10 -18.17 -13.91 96.22
CA PRO A 10 -19.16 -13.79 97.28
C PRO A 10 -20.33 -12.88 96.88
N GLU A 11 -21.50 -13.30 97.35
CA GLU A 11 -22.79 -12.62 97.36
C GLU A 11 -22.81 -11.45 98.37
N GLY A 12 -23.74 -10.50 98.20
CA GLY A 12 -24.29 -9.78 99.36
C GLY A 12 -24.71 -8.31 99.19
N MET A 13 -26.02 -8.11 99.06
CA MET A 13 -26.83 -7.02 99.63
C MET A 13 -26.79 -5.58 99.05
N THR A 14 -27.82 -5.32 98.24
CA THR A 14 -28.79 -4.20 98.31
C THR A 14 -28.42 -2.89 99.02
N GLN A 15 -28.39 -1.81 98.24
CA GLN A 15 -28.96 -0.53 98.68
C GLN A 15 -29.62 0.18 97.49
N ARG A 16 -30.93 0.42 97.62
CA ARG A 16 -31.72 1.29 96.74
C ARG A 16 -31.06 2.67 96.66
N SER A 17 -30.69 3.09 95.46
CA SER A 17 -30.59 4.51 95.14
C SER A 17 -31.62 4.83 94.07
N SER A 18 -32.51 5.77 94.40
CA SER A 18 -33.51 6.35 93.51
C SER A 18 -32.79 7.04 92.35
N ILE A 19 -32.80 6.41 91.18
CA ILE A 19 -32.37 7.08 89.95
C ILE A 19 -33.50 8.01 89.52
N SER A 20 -33.11 9.28 89.39
CA SER A 20 -33.95 10.39 89.00
C SER A 20 -34.69 10.13 87.68
N SER A 21 -35.88 10.69 87.59
CA SER A 21 -36.83 10.58 86.49
C SER A 21 -36.37 11.08 85.09
N PRO A 22 -35.29 11.87 84.88
CA PRO A 22 -34.88 12.21 83.52
C PRO A 22 -34.01 11.12 82.87
N LEU A 23 -33.28 10.30 83.63
CA LEU A 23 -32.39 9.28 83.05
C LEU A 23 -33.15 8.04 82.54
N ARG A 24 -34.31 7.71 83.13
CA ARG A 24 -35.18 6.64 82.61
C ARG A 24 -35.86 7.05 81.31
N ARG A 25 -36.10 8.35 81.08
CA ARG A 25 -36.62 8.85 79.79
C ARG A 25 -35.51 8.90 78.75
N VAL A 26 -34.30 9.30 79.11
CA VAL A 26 -33.15 9.32 78.18
C VAL A 26 -32.70 7.90 77.81
N VAL A 27 -32.70 6.93 78.74
CA VAL A 27 -32.34 5.53 78.41
C VAL A 27 -33.47 4.82 77.65
N VAL A 28 -34.75 5.07 77.94
CA VAL A 28 -35.86 4.52 77.14
C VAL A 28 -35.96 5.19 75.77
N MET A 29 -35.62 6.48 75.65
CA MET A 29 -35.57 7.19 74.35
C MET A 29 -34.33 6.81 73.54
N LEU A 30 -33.18 6.54 74.17
CA LEU A 30 -31.98 6.05 73.51
C LEU A 30 -32.12 4.57 73.10
N CYS A 31 -32.79 3.74 73.90
CA CYS A 31 -33.19 2.37 73.53
C CYS A 31 -34.32 2.35 72.48
N ALA A 32 -35.22 3.33 72.46
CA ALA A 32 -36.22 3.48 71.39
C ALA A 32 -35.60 4.01 70.09
N MET A 33 -34.56 4.86 70.16
CA MET A 33 -33.81 5.31 68.99
C MET A 33 -32.80 4.27 68.48
N THR A 34 -32.23 3.41 69.34
CA THR A 34 -31.43 2.26 68.89
C THR A 34 -32.30 1.06 68.46
N ALA A 35 -33.54 0.97 68.94
CA ALA A 35 -34.55 0.05 68.39
C ALA A 35 -35.14 0.54 67.05
N PHE A 36 -35.10 1.85 66.77
CA PHE A 36 -35.50 2.42 65.47
C PHE A 36 -34.48 2.20 64.35
N VAL A 37 -33.28 1.72 64.66
CA VAL A 37 -32.18 1.50 63.70
C VAL A 37 -32.01 0.00 63.37
N LEU A 38 -32.80 -0.89 63.96
CA LEU A 38 -32.76 -2.35 63.70
C LEU A 38 -34.12 -2.98 63.32
N SER A 39 -35.09 -2.20 62.87
CA SER A 39 -36.31 -2.70 62.23
C SER A 39 -36.20 -2.62 60.70
N GLY A 40 -35.26 -3.39 60.14
CA GLY A 40 -35.25 -3.69 58.70
C GLY A 40 -36.42 -4.61 58.39
N CYS A 41 -37.46 -4.06 57.77
CA CYS A 41 -38.65 -4.78 57.31
C CYS A 41 -38.74 -4.74 55.76
N GLY A 42 -37.59 -4.71 55.11
CA GLY A 42 -37.47 -4.75 53.65
C GLY A 42 -37.62 -6.16 53.10
N ALA A 43 -38.05 -6.24 51.85
CA ALA A 43 -38.11 -7.49 51.11
C ALA A 43 -36.72 -8.05 50.84
N VAL A 44 -36.63 -9.38 50.85
CA VAL A 44 -35.49 -10.10 50.27
C VAL A 44 -35.81 -10.39 48.82
N VAL A 45 -34.94 -9.96 47.91
CA VAL A 45 -35.08 -10.24 46.46
C VAL A 45 -34.29 -11.50 46.13
N THR A 46 -34.96 -12.53 45.62
CA THR A 46 -34.30 -13.73 45.08
C THR A 46 -34.48 -13.77 43.58
N THR A 47 -33.45 -14.22 42.86
CA THR A 47 -33.42 -14.12 41.41
C THR A 47 -33.05 -15.44 40.77
N SER A 48 -33.72 -15.77 39.67
CA SER A 48 -33.28 -16.80 38.74
C SER A 48 -33.00 -16.14 37.38
N LEU A 49 -31.77 -16.27 36.89
CA LEU A 49 -31.37 -15.80 35.57
C LEU A 49 -31.10 -17.02 34.68
N THR A 50 -31.88 -17.19 33.62
CA THR A 50 -31.70 -18.26 32.64
C THR A 50 -31.31 -17.67 31.29
N VAL A 51 -30.18 -18.12 30.74
CA VAL A 51 -29.69 -17.76 29.41
C VAL A 51 -29.60 -19.01 28.55
N LYS A 52 -30.28 -18.98 27.40
CA LYS A 52 -30.30 -20.06 26.41
C LYS A 52 -29.10 -19.95 25.47
N ASP A 53 -28.86 -21.01 24.71
CA ASP A 53 -27.76 -21.07 23.74
C ASP A 53 -27.87 -20.04 22.60
N ASP A 54 -29.07 -19.54 22.30
CA ASP A 54 -29.30 -18.47 21.32
C ASP A 54 -29.10 -17.05 21.89
N GLY A 55 -28.68 -16.95 23.16
CA GLY A 55 -28.51 -15.68 23.88
C GLY A 55 -29.81 -15.09 24.42
N SER A 56 -30.98 -15.66 24.10
CA SER A 56 -32.26 -15.26 24.70
C SER A 56 -32.39 -15.81 26.11
N GLY A 57 -33.28 -15.23 26.91
CA GLY A 57 -33.42 -15.68 28.29
C GLY A 57 -34.51 -14.98 29.05
N SER A 58 -34.54 -15.28 30.35
CA SER A 58 -35.46 -14.69 31.29
C SER A 58 -34.78 -14.50 32.64
N ARG A 59 -35.03 -13.34 33.25
CA ARG A 59 -34.71 -13.05 34.64
C ARG A 59 -36.01 -12.99 35.44
N VAL A 60 -36.18 -13.92 36.37
CA VAL A 60 -37.30 -13.96 37.30
C VAL A 60 -36.85 -13.45 38.66
N MET A 61 -37.40 -12.32 39.09
CA MET A 61 -37.10 -11.70 40.38
C MET A 61 -38.31 -11.86 41.30
N THR A 62 -38.04 -12.31 42.52
CA THR A 62 -39.06 -12.60 43.52
C THR A 62 -38.77 -11.82 44.79
N ALA A 63 -39.54 -10.75 45.01
CA ALA A 63 -39.48 -9.95 46.22
C ALA A 63 -40.34 -10.61 47.31
N THR A 64 -39.70 -11.04 48.40
CA THR A 64 -40.37 -11.68 49.53
C THR A 64 -40.37 -10.76 50.74
N PHE A 65 -41.57 -10.29 51.09
CA PHE A 65 -41.84 -9.55 52.32
C PHE A 65 -42.23 -10.57 53.41
N THR A 66 -41.65 -10.42 54.60
CA THR A 66 -41.99 -11.26 55.76
C THR A 66 -42.56 -10.40 56.86
N ASN A 67 -43.72 -10.77 57.39
CA ASN A 67 -44.29 -10.12 58.57
C ASN A 67 -43.59 -10.66 59.82
N ASP A 68 -42.64 -9.89 60.33
CA ASP A 68 -41.87 -10.17 61.54
C ASP A 68 -42.55 -9.67 62.84
N ASP A 69 -43.82 -9.24 62.73
CA ASP A 69 -44.61 -8.61 63.79
C ASP A 69 -44.13 -7.19 64.20
N SER A 70 -43.25 -6.53 63.42
CA SER A 70 -42.96 -5.10 63.56
C SER A 70 -44.17 -4.21 63.22
N ASP A 71 -44.18 -2.97 63.69
CA ASP A 71 -45.30 -2.03 63.41
C ASP A 71 -45.34 -1.63 61.93
N GLU A 72 -44.19 -1.65 61.26
CA GLU A 72 -44.00 -1.39 59.83
C GLU A 72 -44.49 -2.56 58.97
N ALA A 73 -44.10 -3.80 59.33
CA ALA A 73 -44.64 -5.00 58.70
C ALA A 73 -46.16 -5.04 58.81
N LYS A 74 -46.70 -4.77 60.00
CA LYS A 74 -48.15 -4.75 60.21
C LYS A 74 -48.86 -3.72 59.35
N LYS A 75 -48.26 -2.55 59.08
CA LYS A 75 -48.83 -1.54 58.18
C LYS A 75 -48.87 -2.02 56.72
N VAL A 76 -47.76 -2.59 56.22
CA VAL A 76 -47.68 -3.10 54.84
C VAL A 76 -48.63 -4.29 54.64
N PHE A 77 -48.66 -5.23 55.58
CA PHE A 77 -49.56 -6.39 55.53
C PHE A 77 -51.03 -6.06 55.88
N ALA A 78 -51.31 -4.88 56.44
CA ALA A 78 -52.67 -4.37 56.60
C ALA A 78 -53.23 -3.76 55.31
N VAL A 79 -52.37 -3.40 54.34
CA VAL A 79 -52.81 -3.03 52.99
C VAL A 79 -53.37 -4.28 52.31
N GLY A 80 -54.65 -4.23 51.91
CA GLY A 80 -55.28 -5.35 51.23
C GLY A 80 -54.51 -5.74 49.96
N SER A 81 -54.30 -7.04 49.74
CA SER A 81 -53.51 -7.57 48.61
C SER A 81 -53.95 -7.01 47.25
N GLY A 82 -55.26 -6.79 47.05
CA GLY A 82 -55.80 -6.18 45.84
C GLY A 82 -55.43 -4.71 45.65
N VAL A 83 -55.20 -3.95 46.73
CA VAL A 83 -54.72 -2.56 46.67
C VAL A 83 -53.25 -2.52 46.27
N LEU A 84 -52.43 -3.40 46.87
CA LEU A 84 -51.02 -3.54 46.54
C LEU A 84 -50.82 -4.01 45.10
N GLU A 85 -51.52 -5.08 44.70
CA GLU A 85 -51.50 -5.58 43.33
C GLU A 85 -51.99 -4.51 42.32
N GLY A 86 -52.99 -3.72 42.70
CA GLY A 86 -53.47 -2.60 41.89
C GLY A 86 -52.41 -1.52 41.69
N SER A 87 -51.61 -1.20 42.72
CA SER A 87 -50.50 -0.25 42.63
C SER A 87 -49.36 -0.78 41.75
N ILE A 88 -48.96 -2.05 41.97
CA ILE A 88 -47.94 -2.71 41.14
C ILE A 88 -48.32 -2.67 39.66
N LYS A 89 -49.58 -3.02 39.32
CA LYS A 89 -50.04 -3.00 37.93
C LYS A 89 -50.11 -1.61 37.30
N ARG A 90 -50.25 -0.54 38.10
CA ARG A 90 -50.25 0.84 37.61
C ARG A 90 -48.86 1.34 37.26
N HIS A 91 -47.86 0.93 38.03
CA HIS A 91 -46.50 1.50 37.96
C HIS A 91 -45.45 0.57 37.36
N ILE A 92 -45.79 -0.69 37.06
CA ILE A 92 -44.85 -1.63 36.46
C ILE A 92 -44.28 -1.11 35.13
N PRO A 93 -42.94 -1.03 34.98
CA PRO A 93 -42.30 -0.66 33.72
C PRO A 93 -42.63 -1.66 32.62
N SER A 94 -42.71 -1.18 31.37
CA SER A 94 -42.99 -2.02 30.20
C SER A 94 -41.97 -3.15 29.97
N GLN A 95 -40.79 -3.06 30.60
CA GLN A 95 -39.70 -4.03 30.53
C GLN A 95 -39.97 -5.29 31.38
N LEU A 96 -40.93 -5.23 32.31
CA LEU A 96 -41.23 -6.30 33.26
C LEU A 96 -42.66 -6.82 33.11
N ALA A 97 -42.83 -8.12 33.30
CA ALA A 97 -44.13 -8.77 33.44
C ALA A 97 -44.38 -9.14 34.91
N PHE A 98 -45.51 -8.69 35.46
CA PHE A 98 -45.94 -9.09 36.80
C PHE A 98 -46.64 -10.45 36.75
N LYS A 99 -46.12 -11.45 37.46
CA LYS A 99 -46.66 -12.82 37.47
C LYS A 99 -47.65 -13.08 38.59
N GLY A 100 -47.72 -12.18 39.56
CA GLY A 100 -48.73 -12.22 40.61
C GLY A 100 -48.16 -11.96 42.00
N LEU A 101 -49.10 -11.79 42.92
CA LEU A 101 -48.85 -11.66 44.35
C LEU A 101 -49.35 -12.94 45.03
N LYS A 102 -48.49 -13.61 45.78
CA LYS A 102 -48.85 -14.78 46.58
C LYS A 102 -48.68 -14.47 48.05
N ILE A 103 -49.73 -14.71 48.84
CA ILE A 103 -49.68 -14.59 50.30
C ILE A 103 -49.73 -16.00 50.89
N SER A 104 -48.77 -16.32 51.74
CA SER A 104 -48.64 -17.62 52.39
C SER A 104 -48.31 -17.43 53.88
N GLY A 105 -49.33 -17.37 54.72
CA GLY A 105 -49.16 -17.14 56.15
C GLY A 105 -48.59 -15.75 56.43
N LYS A 106 -47.36 -15.68 56.97
CA LYS A 106 -46.66 -14.43 57.28
C LYS A 106 -45.83 -13.88 56.11
N THR A 107 -45.78 -14.56 54.96
CA THR A 107 -44.99 -14.11 53.82
C THR A 107 -45.87 -13.64 52.67
N MET A 108 -45.42 -12.58 52.00
CA MET A 108 -46.01 -12.06 50.78
C MET A 108 -44.93 -12.00 49.70
N THR A 109 -45.22 -12.58 48.56
CA THR A 109 -44.26 -12.78 47.48
C THR A 109 -44.79 -12.15 46.20
N ALA A 110 -44.06 -11.19 45.65
CA ALA A 110 -44.32 -10.58 44.35
C ALA A 110 -43.30 -11.09 43.33
N THR A 111 -43.78 -11.58 42.19
CA THR A 111 -42.92 -12.15 41.14
C THR A 111 -42.96 -11.29 39.89
N PHE A 112 -41.77 -10.93 39.40
CA PHE A 112 -41.54 -10.13 38.20
C PHE A 112 -40.66 -10.92 37.23
N GLU A 113 -40.96 -10.84 35.94
CA GLU A 113 -40.18 -11.49 34.89
C GLU A 113 -39.71 -10.46 33.86
N LEU A 114 -38.42 -10.52 33.52
CA LEU A 114 -37.78 -9.79 32.44
C LEU A 114 -37.35 -10.80 31.38
N ASP A 115 -38.13 -10.92 30.32
CA ASP A 115 -37.75 -11.70 29.14
C ASP A 115 -36.84 -10.87 28.23
N PHE A 116 -35.85 -11.49 27.61
CA PHE A 116 -34.96 -10.82 26.64
C PHE A 116 -34.62 -11.72 25.45
N SER A 117 -34.46 -11.10 24.28
CA SER A 117 -34.15 -11.83 23.04
C SER A 117 -32.66 -12.09 22.83
N ASN A 118 -31.80 -11.25 23.40
CA ASN A 118 -30.34 -11.32 23.33
C ASN A 118 -29.74 -10.39 24.41
N HIS A 119 -28.40 -10.36 24.52
CA HIS A 119 -27.70 -9.55 25.50
C HIS A 119 -27.93 -8.03 25.34
N ASP A 120 -28.00 -7.52 24.11
CA ASP A 120 -28.25 -6.09 23.85
C ASP A 120 -29.64 -5.66 24.33
N ASP A 121 -30.66 -6.47 24.07
CA ASP A 121 -32.02 -6.26 24.57
C ASP A 121 -32.08 -6.34 26.10
N TYR A 122 -31.36 -7.29 26.70
CA TYR A 122 -31.21 -7.36 28.16
C TYR A 122 -30.60 -6.06 28.73
N MET A 123 -29.49 -5.58 28.17
CA MET A 123 -28.84 -4.36 28.62
C MET A 123 -29.67 -3.10 28.38
N ALA A 124 -30.41 -3.03 27.27
CA ALA A 124 -31.35 -1.93 27.03
C ALA A 124 -32.46 -1.89 28.11
N LYS A 125 -32.98 -3.06 28.51
CA LYS A 125 -33.99 -3.18 29.56
C LYS A 125 -33.43 -2.88 30.95
N VAL A 126 -32.24 -3.38 31.27
CA VAL A 126 -31.53 -3.08 32.52
C VAL A 126 -31.31 -1.58 32.66
N ARG A 127 -30.74 -0.92 31.64
CA ARG A 127 -30.54 0.54 31.64
C ARG A 127 -31.83 1.34 31.77
N ALA A 128 -32.92 0.86 31.17
CA ALA A 128 -34.23 1.50 31.32
C ALA A 128 -34.79 1.38 32.75
N LEU A 129 -34.57 0.24 33.41
CA LEU A 129 -34.98 0.02 34.81
C LEU A 129 -34.10 0.80 35.80
N THR A 130 -32.83 1.02 35.48
CA THR A 130 -31.88 1.74 36.34
C THR A 130 -31.67 3.21 35.96
N ALA A 131 -32.45 3.76 35.01
CA ALA A 131 -32.30 5.13 34.51
C ALA A 131 -32.44 6.22 35.58
N GLY A 132 -33.07 5.91 36.72
CA GLY A 132 -33.16 6.81 37.89
C GLY A 132 -31.88 6.85 38.74
N SER A 133 -30.94 5.93 38.51
CA SER A 133 -29.65 5.87 39.21
C SER A 133 -28.55 6.59 38.42
N SER A 134 -27.60 7.22 39.11
CA SER A 134 -26.39 7.78 38.48
C SER A 134 -25.30 6.73 38.22
N LYS A 135 -25.66 5.44 38.31
CA LYS A 135 -24.73 4.32 38.22
C LYS A 135 -24.67 3.84 36.77
N GLU A 136 -23.47 3.84 36.20
CA GLU A 136 -23.23 3.11 34.97
C GLU A 136 -23.30 1.62 35.28
N VAL A 137 -24.06 0.87 34.48
CA VAL A 137 -24.33 -0.55 34.71
C VAL A 137 -23.62 -1.40 33.67
N HIS A 138 -22.94 -2.43 34.15
CA HIS A 138 -22.18 -3.40 33.38
C HIS A 138 -22.69 -4.82 33.60
N SER A 139 -22.75 -5.60 32.52
CA SER A 139 -23.11 -7.01 32.55
C SER A 139 -22.26 -7.76 31.54
N ASP A 140 -21.55 -8.77 32.01
CA ASP A 140 -20.84 -9.75 31.22
C ASP A 140 -21.44 -11.13 31.52
N VAL A 141 -22.57 -11.38 30.88
CA VAL A 141 -23.31 -12.64 30.99
C VAL A 141 -23.26 -13.34 29.66
N GLN A 142 -22.48 -14.41 29.59
CA GLN A 142 -22.26 -15.15 28.35
C GLN A 142 -21.89 -16.61 28.56
N LYS A 143 -22.32 -17.44 27.61
CA LYS A 143 -21.83 -18.79 27.41
C LYS A 143 -20.67 -18.71 26.44
N ILE A 144 -19.52 -19.21 26.85
CA ILE A 144 -18.36 -19.33 25.97
C ILE A 144 -18.28 -20.78 25.49
N ASP A 145 -18.42 -20.97 24.19
CA ASP A 145 -18.38 -22.28 23.55
C ASP A 145 -17.52 -22.21 22.30
N THR A 146 -16.21 -22.07 22.51
CA THR A 146 -15.22 -22.06 21.44
C THR A 146 -14.33 -23.30 21.50
N PRO A 147 -13.58 -23.62 20.43
CA PRO A 147 -12.66 -24.76 20.43
C PRO A 147 -11.62 -24.75 21.55
N LEU A 148 -11.21 -23.57 22.05
CA LEU A 148 -10.15 -23.42 23.03
C LEU A 148 -10.59 -22.82 24.36
N VAL A 149 -11.69 -22.07 24.37
CA VAL A 149 -12.25 -21.42 25.57
C VAL A 149 -13.66 -21.92 25.78
N GLN A 150 -13.92 -22.51 26.94
CA GLN A 150 -15.22 -23.10 27.26
C GLN A 150 -15.62 -22.69 28.66
N GLY A 151 -16.89 -22.31 28.83
CA GLY A 151 -17.39 -21.99 30.16
C GLY A 151 -18.61 -21.09 30.20
N ALA A 152 -18.88 -20.62 31.40
CA ALA A 152 -19.94 -19.69 31.71
C ALA A 152 -19.37 -18.52 32.52
N VAL A 153 -19.74 -17.31 32.12
CA VAL A 153 -19.52 -16.12 32.93
C VAL A 153 -20.83 -15.42 33.20
N GLY A 154 -20.99 -15.01 34.45
CA GLY A 154 -21.96 -14.02 34.88
C GLY A 154 -21.24 -13.06 35.79
N ASP A 155 -20.93 -11.88 35.29
CA ASP A 155 -20.39 -10.78 36.07
C ASP A 155 -21.30 -9.56 35.87
N GLU A 156 -21.95 -9.12 36.94
CA GLU A 156 -22.73 -7.89 36.95
C GLU A 156 -22.23 -6.98 38.08
N ASP A 157 -22.36 -5.67 37.86
CA ASP A 157 -22.05 -4.65 38.86
C ASP A 157 -23.28 -4.08 39.56
N PHE A 158 -24.48 -4.61 39.27
CA PHE A 158 -25.76 -4.19 39.82
C PHE A 158 -26.51 -5.33 40.48
N ASP A 159 -27.34 -4.99 41.46
CA ASP A 159 -28.13 -5.94 42.23
C ASP A 159 -29.49 -6.21 41.59
N SER A 160 -30.15 -7.29 42.02
CA SER A 160 -31.53 -7.57 41.55
C SER A 160 -32.53 -6.55 42.11
N SER A 161 -32.27 -6.01 43.30
CA SER A 161 -33.02 -4.90 43.89
C SER A 161 -32.89 -3.60 43.10
N ASP A 162 -31.75 -3.32 42.49
CA ASP A 162 -31.55 -2.14 41.60
C ASP A 162 -32.57 -2.16 40.44
N LEU A 163 -32.92 -3.35 39.92
CA LEU A 163 -33.92 -3.51 38.85
C LEU A 163 -35.37 -3.37 39.32
N LEU A 164 -35.62 -3.43 40.63
CA LEU A 164 -36.93 -3.31 41.26
C LEU A 164 -37.12 -2.00 42.02
N ALA A 165 -36.17 -1.06 41.97
CA ALA A 165 -36.24 0.22 42.67
C ALA A 165 -37.55 1.00 42.38
N TRP A 166 -38.06 0.90 41.14
CA TRP A 166 -39.34 1.50 40.72
C TRP A 166 -40.53 1.05 41.58
N LEU A 167 -40.48 -0.14 42.18
CA LEU A 167 -41.56 -0.69 43.00
C LEU A 167 -41.76 0.18 44.24
N ALA A 168 -40.67 0.56 44.92
CA ALA A 168 -40.73 1.45 46.07
C ALA A 168 -41.32 2.81 45.69
N ASP A 169 -40.86 3.39 44.58
CA ASP A 169 -41.35 4.68 44.09
C ASP A 169 -42.84 4.64 43.73
N GLY A 170 -43.29 3.59 43.04
CA GLY A 170 -44.70 3.42 42.66
C GLY A 170 -45.62 3.29 43.88
N LEU A 171 -45.20 2.52 44.89
CA LEU A 171 -45.93 2.39 46.15
C LEU A 171 -46.00 3.72 46.91
N ALA A 172 -44.91 4.50 46.91
CA ALA A 172 -44.88 5.81 47.56
C ALA A 172 -45.75 6.84 46.84
N GLN A 173 -45.79 6.81 45.50
CA GLN A 173 -46.67 7.67 44.70
C GLN A 173 -48.15 7.43 44.97
N ASP A 174 -48.53 6.17 45.23
CA ASP A 174 -49.89 5.79 45.59
C ASP A 174 -50.18 5.95 47.10
N GLY A 175 -49.22 6.47 47.88
CA GLY A 175 -49.35 6.69 49.32
C GLY A 175 -49.43 5.41 50.16
N LEU A 176 -48.96 4.28 49.62
CA LEU A 176 -48.94 2.99 50.31
C LEU A 176 -47.72 2.82 51.21
N ILE A 177 -46.63 3.55 50.93
CA ILE A 177 -45.46 3.69 51.79
C ILE A 177 -45.06 5.17 51.89
N ASP A 178 -44.38 5.54 52.97
CA ASP A 178 -43.85 6.90 53.10
C ASP A 178 -42.71 7.13 52.11
N LYS A 179 -42.68 8.33 51.53
CA LYS A 179 -41.69 8.72 50.52
C LYS A 179 -40.24 8.70 51.04
N ASP A 180 -40.08 8.89 52.36
CA ASP A 180 -38.79 8.83 53.04
C ASP A 180 -38.32 7.39 53.30
N ASN A 181 -39.20 6.40 53.11
CA ASN A 181 -38.94 4.98 53.35
C ASN A 181 -38.70 4.16 52.07
N THR A 182 -38.61 4.79 50.89
CA THR A 182 -38.39 4.08 49.62
C THR A 182 -37.08 3.28 49.60
N ASN A 183 -36.04 3.78 50.27
CA ASN A 183 -34.74 3.12 50.41
C ASN A 183 -34.72 1.94 51.40
N SER A 184 -35.84 1.69 52.10
CA SER A 184 -35.96 0.61 53.10
C SER A 184 -36.93 -0.50 52.65
N VAL A 185 -37.41 -0.44 51.40
CA VAL A 185 -38.34 -1.45 50.84
C VAL A 185 -37.62 -2.76 50.52
N PHE A 186 -36.32 -2.73 50.24
CA PHE A 186 -35.49 -3.90 50.02
C PHE A 186 -34.37 -3.89 51.06
N ASP A 187 -34.27 -4.96 51.85
CA ASP A 187 -33.26 -5.06 52.91
C ASP A 187 -31.97 -5.68 52.38
N ASN A 188 -32.11 -6.76 51.60
CA ASN A 188 -30.98 -7.53 51.10
C ASN A 188 -31.34 -8.22 49.77
N ASP A 189 -30.35 -8.42 48.92
CA ASP A 189 -30.46 -9.36 47.81
C ASP A 189 -30.03 -10.77 48.25
N GLY A 190 -30.89 -11.74 47.95
CA GLY A 190 -30.60 -13.16 48.09
C GLY A 190 -29.76 -13.68 46.94
N ASN A 191 -29.45 -14.98 46.99
CA ASN A 191 -28.66 -15.62 45.94
C ASN A 191 -29.37 -15.58 44.57
N VAL A 192 -28.56 -15.48 43.53
CA VAL A 192 -28.95 -15.64 42.14
C VAL A 192 -28.75 -17.10 41.73
N GLU A 193 -29.83 -17.78 41.33
CA GLU A 193 -29.76 -19.06 40.60
C GLU A 193 -29.50 -18.74 39.13
N PHE A 194 -28.26 -18.85 38.70
CA PHE A 194 -27.83 -18.61 37.32
C PHE A 194 -27.80 -19.92 36.53
N SER A 195 -28.53 -19.97 35.42
CA SER A 195 -28.54 -21.12 34.52
C SER A 195 -28.15 -20.73 33.11
N ILE A 196 -27.10 -21.38 32.61
CA ILE A 196 -26.59 -21.16 31.26
C ILE A 196 -25.95 -22.44 30.72
N GLY A 197 -26.19 -22.74 29.44
CA GLY A 197 -25.67 -23.96 28.81
C GLY A 197 -26.09 -25.27 29.50
N GLY A 198 -27.24 -25.28 30.18
CA GLY A 198 -27.74 -26.43 30.94
C GLY A 198 -27.10 -26.64 32.32
N GLN A 199 -26.15 -25.79 32.73
CA GLN A 199 -25.62 -25.77 34.09
C GLN A 199 -26.47 -24.87 34.98
N ARG A 200 -26.52 -25.19 36.28
CA ARG A 200 -27.15 -24.36 37.31
C ARG A 200 -26.12 -24.02 38.37
N LEU A 201 -25.92 -22.73 38.58
CA LEU A 201 -24.88 -22.16 39.40
C LEU A 201 -25.55 -21.22 40.41
N ASN A 202 -25.12 -21.27 41.66
CA ASN A 202 -25.57 -20.33 42.67
C ASN A 202 -24.49 -19.27 42.87
N SER A 203 -24.92 -18.02 42.92
CA SER A 203 -24.05 -16.86 43.12
C SER A 203 -24.67 -15.93 44.15
N PRO A 204 -23.88 -15.14 44.90
CA PRO A 204 -24.41 -13.96 45.57
C PRO A 204 -24.99 -12.95 44.55
N SER A 205 -25.64 -11.90 45.04
CA SER A 205 -25.94 -10.68 44.28
C SER A 205 -24.94 -9.59 44.70
N PRO A 206 -24.35 -8.81 43.78
CA PRO A 206 -24.45 -8.90 42.32
C PRO A 206 -23.95 -10.23 41.76
N LEU A 207 -24.43 -10.63 40.58
CA LEU A 207 -24.06 -11.90 39.96
C LEU A 207 -22.54 -11.96 39.74
N LYS A 208 -21.88 -12.94 40.38
CA LYS A 208 -20.45 -13.22 40.24
C LYS A 208 -20.22 -14.72 40.09
N VAL A 209 -20.03 -15.15 38.84
CA VAL A 209 -19.78 -16.53 38.44
C VAL A 209 -18.73 -16.53 37.35
N GLU A 210 -17.61 -17.21 37.59
CA GLU A 210 -16.59 -17.45 36.58
C GLU A 210 -16.20 -18.93 36.59
N GLN A 211 -16.69 -19.68 35.59
CA GLN A 211 -16.33 -21.08 35.36
C GLN A 211 -15.82 -21.21 33.93
N VAL A 212 -14.64 -20.66 33.67
CA VAL A 212 -14.00 -20.67 32.34
C VAL A 212 -12.76 -21.53 32.38
N VAL A 213 -12.68 -22.47 31.44
CA VAL A 213 -11.45 -23.19 31.12
C VAL A 213 -10.85 -22.55 29.87
N ASP A 214 -9.86 -21.70 30.08
CA ASP A 214 -9.20 -20.96 29.01
C ASP A 214 -7.90 -21.65 28.54
N ASN A 215 -7.90 -22.08 27.28
CA ASN A 215 -6.74 -22.60 26.56
C ASN A 215 -6.50 -21.80 25.26
N GLY A 216 -7.05 -20.60 25.16
CA GLY A 216 -6.92 -19.72 24.01
C GLY A 216 -5.51 -19.16 23.86
N PHE A 217 -5.28 -18.54 22.71
CA PHE A 217 -4.05 -17.82 22.41
C PHE A 217 -4.11 -16.42 22.99
N ASP A 218 -3.03 -15.96 23.63
CA ASP A 218 -2.96 -14.59 24.15
C ASP A 218 -2.92 -13.57 23.01
N ASP A 219 -2.37 -13.98 21.85
CA ASP A 219 -2.27 -13.15 20.66
C ASP A 219 -2.12 -13.98 19.36
N VAL A 220 -2.52 -13.38 18.23
CA VAL A 220 -2.47 -13.98 16.90
C VAL A 220 -2.04 -12.94 15.86
N VAL A 221 -1.10 -13.33 15.00
CA VAL A 221 -0.61 -12.49 13.89
C VAL A 221 -0.88 -13.17 12.56
N LEU A 222 -1.40 -12.43 11.58
CA LEU A 222 -1.63 -12.89 10.20
C LEU A 222 -0.71 -12.19 9.22
N LYS A 223 0.11 -12.96 8.50
CA LYS A 223 0.76 -12.52 7.27
C LYS A 223 -0.03 -12.99 6.06
N LEU A 224 -0.26 -12.08 5.11
CA LEU A 224 -0.60 -12.43 3.74
C LEU A 224 0.65 -12.35 2.87
N ASP A 225 0.91 -13.40 2.11
CA ASP A 225 2.04 -13.49 1.18
C ASP A 225 1.53 -13.41 -0.26
N VAL A 226 1.49 -12.21 -0.81
CA VAL A 226 0.96 -11.95 -2.15
C VAL A 226 2.01 -12.31 -3.17
N LYS A 227 1.75 -13.34 -3.99
CA LYS A 227 2.60 -13.68 -5.15
C LYS A 227 2.06 -13.07 -6.44
N SER A 228 0.74 -12.98 -6.56
CA SER A 228 0.00 -12.30 -7.63
C SER A 228 -1.43 -12.05 -7.17
N THR A 229 -2.25 -11.40 -8.00
CA THR A 229 -3.67 -11.18 -7.75
C THR A 229 -4.49 -12.49 -7.68
N GLU A 230 -3.97 -13.60 -8.20
CA GLU A 230 -4.64 -14.91 -8.21
C GLU A 230 -3.99 -15.95 -7.26
N SER A 231 -2.83 -15.64 -6.69
CA SER A 231 -2.06 -16.56 -5.86
C SER A 231 -1.52 -15.84 -4.63
N ILE A 232 -2.17 -16.11 -3.49
CA ILE A 232 -1.86 -15.50 -2.20
C ILE A 232 -1.71 -16.63 -1.17
N GLY A 233 -0.59 -16.63 -0.46
CA GLY A 233 -0.34 -17.48 0.69
C GLY A 233 -0.69 -16.77 2.00
N ALA A 234 -0.65 -17.51 3.09
CA ALA A 234 -0.76 -16.90 4.42
C ALA A 234 0.07 -17.64 5.45
N THR A 235 0.55 -16.91 6.45
CA THR A 235 1.15 -17.50 7.65
C THR A 235 0.44 -16.92 8.86
N ILE A 236 -0.03 -17.78 9.76
CA ILE A 236 -0.66 -17.38 11.01
C ILE A 236 0.26 -17.80 12.14
N TRP A 237 0.68 -16.86 12.99
CA TRP A 237 1.40 -17.12 14.23
C TRP A 237 0.43 -17.05 15.40
N TYR A 238 0.60 -17.97 16.33
CA TYR A 238 -0.21 -18.09 17.54
C TYR A 238 0.71 -18.02 18.75
N PHE A 239 0.41 -17.12 19.67
CA PHE A 239 1.20 -16.88 20.87
C PHE A 239 0.41 -17.32 22.10
N SER A 240 1.07 -18.07 22.98
CA SER A 240 0.51 -18.37 24.29
C SER A 240 1.58 -18.36 25.37
N THR A 241 1.51 -17.39 26.26
CA THR A 241 2.22 -17.33 27.54
C THR A 241 1.58 -18.26 28.58
N GLN A 242 0.29 -18.61 28.40
CA GLN A 242 -0.46 -19.46 29.34
C GLN A 242 -0.33 -20.97 29.07
N ALA A 243 0.16 -21.38 27.90
CA ALA A 243 0.33 -22.78 27.49
C ALA A 243 1.61 -23.44 28.06
N LEU A 244 1.92 -23.23 29.34
CA LEU A 244 3.13 -23.76 29.99
C LEU A 244 2.99 -25.20 30.53
N GLY A 245 1.83 -25.85 30.35
CA GLY A 245 1.55 -27.22 30.81
C GLY A 245 1.21 -28.20 29.67
N SER A 246 1.58 -29.47 29.83
CA SER A 246 1.41 -30.54 28.82
C SER A 246 -0.02 -30.68 28.31
N ASP A 247 -1.02 -30.51 29.18
CA ASP A 247 -2.42 -30.72 28.84
C ASP A 247 -2.98 -29.57 27.98
N LYS A 248 -2.58 -28.33 28.26
CA LYS A 248 -2.92 -27.16 27.44
C LYS A 248 -2.27 -27.25 26.07
N GLN A 249 -0.98 -27.59 26.03
CA GLN A 249 -0.26 -27.78 24.77
C GLN A 249 -0.87 -28.89 23.93
N ALA A 250 -1.32 -30.00 24.53
CA ALA A 250 -1.99 -31.08 23.81
C ALA A 250 -3.29 -30.61 23.13
N LYS A 251 -4.12 -29.82 23.83
CA LYS A 251 -5.35 -29.25 23.25
C LYS A 251 -5.07 -28.26 22.12
N VAL A 252 -4.11 -27.36 22.32
CA VAL A 252 -3.66 -26.42 21.28
C VAL A 252 -3.16 -27.16 20.05
N ASN A 253 -2.30 -28.17 20.24
CA ASN A 253 -1.80 -29.00 19.15
C ASN A 253 -2.92 -29.77 18.44
N GLN A 254 -3.92 -30.28 19.17
CA GLN A 254 -5.09 -30.95 18.60
C GLN A 254 -5.92 -29.98 17.75
N PHE A 255 -6.15 -28.76 18.23
CA PHE A 255 -6.81 -27.70 17.46
C PHE A 255 -6.05 -27.41 16.16
N LEU A 256 -4.73 -27.17 16.23
CA LEU A 256 -3.91 -26.87 15.06
C LEU A 256 -3.87 -28.03 14.06
N GLN A 257 -3.82 -29.28 14.55
CA GLN A 257 -3.92 -30.46 13.70
C GLN A 257 -5.26 -30.51 12.97
N GLN A 258 -6.37 -30.21 13.66
CA GLN A 258 -7.70 -30.15 13.05
C GLN A 258 -7.81 -29.03 12.01
N ALA A 259 -7.29 -27.84 12.33
CA ALA A 259 -7.29 -26.67 11.46
C ALA A 259 -6.47 -26.89 10.17
N THR A 260 -5.43 -27.73 10.25
CA THR A 260 -4.53 -28.03 9.11
C THR A 260 -4.86 -29.33 8.36
N LYS A 261 -5.94 -30.04 8.72
CA LYS A 261 -6.42 -31.21 7.97
C LYS A 261 -6.68 -30.88 6.51
N ASP A 262 -6.75 -31.91 5.67
CA ASP A 262 -7.10 -31.81 4.24
C ASP A 262 -6.21 -30.86 3.42
N GLY A 263 -4.97 -30.63 3.88
CA GLY A 263 -4.02 -29.72 3.23
C GLY A 263 -4.35 -28.24 3.41
N ASN A 264 -5.06 -27.87 4.48
CA ASN A 264 -5.40 -26.47 4.77
C ASN A 264 -4.23 -25.65 5.34
N GLY A 265 -3.12 -26.30 5.70
CA GLY A 265 -1.88 -25.64 6.08
C GLY A 265 -0.86 -26.64 6.63
N LYS A 266 0.31 -26.14 7.01
CA LYS A 266 1.38 -26.89 7.66
C LYS A 266 1.70 -26.24 8.99
N VAL A 267 1.53 -26.98 10.08
CA VAL A 267 1.87 -26.53 11.42
C VAL A 267 3.37 -26.74 11.69
N SER A 268 4.01 -25.78 12.33
CA SER A 268 5.37 -25.93 12.86
C SER A 268 5.56 -25.09 14.12
N ASP A 269 6.67 -25.35 14.82
CA ASP A 269 7.17 -24.42 15.84
C ASP A 269 7.62 -23.10 15.17
N ALA A 270 7.59 -22.04 15.96
CA ALA A 270 8.07 -20.71 15.59
C ALA A 270 8.64 -20.01 16.82
N THR A 271 9.21 -18.83 16.63
CA THR A 271 9.67 -17.94 17.71
C THR A 271 9.26 -16.51 17.40
N VAL A 272 9.22 -15.65 18.43
CA VAL A 272 8.94 -14.21 18.25
C VAL A 272 9.95 -13.57 17.29
N GLY A 273 11.20 -14.03 17.29
CA GLY A 273 12.25 -13.56 16.38
C GLY A 273 11.97 -13.80 14.89
N GLU A 274 10.99 -14.62 14.51
CA GLU A 274 10.58 -14.77 13.10
C GLU A 274 9.68 -13.64 12.59
N LEU A 275 9.07 -12.85 13.48
CA LEU A 275 8.26 -11.71 13.10
C LEU A 275 9.12 -10.49 12.70
N PRO A 276 8.60 -9.58 11.86
CA PRO A 276 9.18 -8.26 11.66
C PRO A 276 9.34 -7.51 13.00
N GLU A 277 10.39 -6.69 13.14
CA GLU A 277 10.72 -6.00 14.40
C GLU A 277 9.53 -5.19 14.97
N LYS A 278 8.77 -4.50 14.11
CA LYS A 278 7.57 -3.73 14.48
C LYS A 278 6.48 -4.56 15.16
N LEU A 279 6.47 -5.88 14.97
CA LEU A 279 5.49 -6.81 15.57
C LEU A 279 6.09 -7.62 16.72
N ARG A 280 7.33 -7.34 17.15
CA ARG A 280 7.93 -8.02 18.30
C ARG A 280 7.61 -7.33 19.63
N ASP A 281 7.29 -6.04 19.60
CA ASP A 281 6.98 -5.29 20.83
C ASP A 281 5.75 -5.90 21.54
N GLY A 282 5.81 -5.95 22.87
CA GLY A 282 4.80 -6.58 23.72
C GLY A 282 4.76 -8.12 23.70
N ARG A 283 5.61 -8.80 22.93
CA ARG A 283 5.67 -10.27 22.86
C ARG A 283 6.94 -10.79 23.54
N THR A 284 6.82 -11.87 24.31
CA THR A 284 7.92 -12.42 25.10
C THR A 284 8.54 -13.67 24.44
N ASP A 285 9.86 -13.80 24.51
CA ASP A 285 10.60 -14.92 23.91
C ASP A 285 10.33 -16.27 24.59
N ASP A 286 9.76 -16.27 25.80
CA ASP A 286 9.36 -17.46 26.56
C ASP A 286 7.94 -17.96 26.22
N ALA A 287 7.23 -17.26 25.33
CA ALA A 287 5.91 -17.69 24.86
C ALA A 287 5.98 -19.02 24.10
N PHE A 288 4.95 -19.85 24.26
CA PHE A 288 4.72 -20.98 23.38
C PHE A 288 4.20 -20.45 22.04
N VAL A 289 5.03 -20.55 20.99
CA VAL A 289 4.70 -20.03 19.65
C VAL A 289 4.56 -21.15 18.64
N LYS A 290 3.43 -21.15 17.93
CA LYS A 290 3.18 -22.01 16.77
C LYS A 290 2.91 -21.17 15.55
N LYS A 291 3.17 -21.74 14.37
CA LYS A 291 2.71 -21.14 13.11
C LYS A 291 2.03 -22.14 12.21
N VAL A 292 1.08 -21.65 11.42
CA VAL A 292 0.44 -22.38 10.33
C VAL A 292 0.75 -21.67 9.02
N ALA A 293 1.44 -22.35 8.12
CA ALA A 293 1.73 -21.87 6.78
C ALA A 293 0.71 -22.45 5.78
N ILE A 294 0.08 -21.58 5.00
CA ILE A 294 -0.90 -21.89 3.97
C ILE A 294 -0.25 -21.64 2.61
N ASP A 295 -0.11 -22.71 1.83
CA ASP A 295 0.49 -22.63 0.49
C ASP A 295 -0.34 -21.68 -0.41
N PRO A 296 0.30 -20.88 -1.30
CA PRO A 296 -0.40 -19.91 -2.14
C PRO A 296 -1.54 -20.50 -2.97
N THR A 297 -2.67 -19.79 -2.98
CA THR A 297 -3.90 -20.21 -3.66
C THR A 297 -4.80 -19.02 -4.00
N ASN A 298 -5.93 -19.27 -4.67
CA ASN A 298 -6.91 -18.22 -4.96
C ASN A 298 -7.58 -17.72 -3.68
N LEU A 299 -7.99 -16.45 -3.68
CA LEU A 299 -8.54 -15.76 -2.51
C LEU A 299 -9.73 -16.49 -1.86
N LYS A 300 -10.61 -17.11 -2.67
CA LYS A 300 -11.75 -17.87 -2.15
C LYS A 300 -11.31 -19.07 -1.30
N THR A 301 -10.32 -19.81 -1.78
CA THR A 301 -9.75 -20.96 -1.08
C THR A 301 -8.94 -20.50 0.12
N LEU A 302 -8.18 -19.42 -0.03
CA LEU A 302 -7.40 -18.82 1.05
C LEU A 302 -8.30 -18.39 2.22
N ASN A 303 -9.39 -17.65 1.95
CA ASN A 303 -10.35 -17.23 2.98
C ASN A 303 -10.91 -18.40 3.77
N LYS A 304 -11.26 -19.51 3.08
CA LYS A 304 -11.73 -20.73 3.76
C LYS A 304 -10.66 -21.28 4.71
N ARG A 305 -9.40 -21.36 4.25
CA ARG A 305 -8.29 -21.91 5.04
C ARG A 305 -7.92 -21.02 6.22
N ILE A 306 -7.89 -19.70 6.02
CA ILE A 306 -7.67 -18.72 7.11
C ILE A 306 -8.81 -18.80 8.13
N ALA A 307 -10.07 -18.87 7.69
CA ALA A 307 -11.21 -19.03 8.59
C ALA A 307 -11.07 -20.28 9.47
N GLN A 308 -10.73 -21.41 8.86
CA GLN A 308 -10.49 -22.67 9.57
C GLN A 308 -9.32 -22.57 10.56
N ALA A 309 -8.22 -21.93 10.15
CA ALA A 309 -7.05 -21.68 10.99
C ALA A 309 -7.37 -20.81 12.22
N LEU A 310 -8.28 -19.84 12.05
CA LEU A 310 -8.74 -18.94 13.11
C LEU A 310 -9.96 -19.47 13.89
N GLY A 311 -10.44 -20.69 13.59
CA GLY A 311 -11.64 -21.26 14.23
C GLY A 311 -12.95 -20.59 13.85
N ASN A 312 -12.96 -19.71 12.84
CA ASN A 312 -14.11 -18.94 12.41
C ASN A 312 -14.91 -19.65 11.29
N PRO A 313 -16.21 -19.36 11.15
CA PRO A 313 -17.02 -19.89 10.06
C PRO A 313 -16.61 -19.34 8.68
N SER A 314 -16.06 -18.11 8.65
CA SER A 314 -15.61 -17.44 7.44
C SER A 314 -14.55 -16.40 7.71
N SER A 315 -13.80 -16.03 6.67
CA SER A 315 -12.90 -14.88 6.62
C SER A 315 -13.26 -14.06 5.39
N ASP A 316 -13.19 -12.73 5.49
CA ASP A 316 -13.72 -11.78 4.51
C ASP A 316 -12.63 -10.96 3.81
N ILE A 317 -11.42 -11.52 3.67
CA ILE A 317 -10.35 -10.84 2.95
C ILE A 317 -10.76 -10.65 1.49
N ARG A 318 -10.66 -9.42 1.00
CA ARG A 318 -11.04 -8.98 -0.33
C ARG A 318 -9.82 -8.40 -1.02
N LEU A 319 -9.60 -8.80 -2.26
CA LEU A 319 -8.65 -8.18 -3.19
C LEU A 319 -9.46 -7.47 -4.28
N GLN A 320 -9.14 -6.22 -4.52
CA GLN A 320 -9.73 -5.41 -5.59
C GLN A 320 -8.61 -4.84 -6.47
N THR A 321 -8.77 -4.97 -7.77
CA THR A 321 -7.91 -4.30 -8.76
C THR A 321 -8.59 -3.04 -9.25
N GLY A 322 -7.88 -1.92 -9.23
CA GLY A 322 -8.31 -0.65 -9.78
C GLY A 322 -8.15 -0.58 -11.31
N LYS A 323 -8.34 0.61 -11.85
CA LYS A 323 -8.01 0.89 -13.26
C LYS A 323 -6.52 1.08 -13.41
N VAL A 324 -5.99 0.70 -14.57
CA VAL A 324 -4.62 1.02 -14.97
C VAL A 324 -4.41 2.53 -14.89
N ASP A 325 -3.34 2.94 -14.22
CA ASP A 325 -2.96 4.34 -14.02
C ASP A 325 -1.42 4.47 -14.06
N LEU A 326 -0.93 5.70 -14.12
CA LEU A 326 0.49 6.00 -14.03
C LEU A 326 1.04 5.60 -12.65
N VAL A 327 2.30 5.17 -12.62
CA VAL A 327 3.02 4.85 -11.39
C VAL A 327 4.14 5.86 -11.20
N ASP A 328 4.30 6.38 -9.99
CA ASP A 328 5.39 7.30 -9.66
C ASP A 328 6.76 6.60 -9.92
N PRO A 329 7.63 7.16 -10.77
CA PRO A 329 8.87 6.53 -11.24
C PRO A 329 9.99 6.40 -10.19
N GLU A 330 9.76 6.78 -8.93
CA GLU A 330 10.84 6.89 -7.94
C GLU A 330 11.61 5.60 -7.64
N GLN A 331 11.14 4.41 -8.03
CA GLN A 331 11.74 3.17 -7.49
C GLN A 331 12.80 2.46 -8.35
N GLU A 332 12.68 2.19 -9.64
CA GLU A 332 13.80 1.58 -10.40
C GLU A 332 13.77 1.84 -11.93
N PRO A 333 14.92 2.03 -12.60
CA PRO A 333 15.00 2.19 -14.05
C PRO A 333 14.63 0.91 -14.81
N GLY A 334 13.67 0.99 -15.73
CA GLY A 334 13.25 -0.12 -16.60
C GLY A 334 11.87 -0.72 -16.34
N HIS A 335 11.08 -0.16 -15.42
CA HIS A 335 9.67 -0.53 -15.21
C HIS A 335 8.72 0.22 -16.16
N ALA A 336 7.55 -0.38 -16.40
CA ALA A 336 6.46 0.29 -17.09
C ALA A 336 6.01 1.50 -16.27
N TRP A 337 5.81 2.66 -16.92
CA TRP A 337 5.32 3.87 -16.25
C TRP A 337 3.83 3.83 -15.87
N PHE A 338 3.20 2.67 -15.98
CA PHE A 338 1.80 2.44 -15.62
C PHE A 338 1.61 1.05 -14.99
N GLY A 339 0.62 0.95 -14.11
CA GLY A 339 0.36 -0.22 -13.29
C GLY A 339 -1.09 -0.31 -12.88
N VAL A 340 -1.44 -1.39 -12.19
CA VAL A 340 -2.78 -1.68 -11.68
C VAL A 340 -2.74 -1.49 -10.17
N PRO A 341 -3.51 -0.53 -9.60
CA PRO A 341 -3.71 -0.42 -8.18
C PRO A 341 -4.35 -1.71 -7.65
N VAL A 342 -3.83 -2.24 -6.55
CA VAL A 342 -4.31 -3.43 -5.86
C VAL A 342 -4.63 -3.04 -4.43
N LYS A 343 -5.88 -3.26 -4.03
CA LYS A 343 -6.35 -2.99 -2.68
C LYS A 343 -6.76 -4.28 -2.00
N LEU A 344 -6.09 -4.60 -0.90
CA LEU A 344 -6.46 -5.67 0.02
C LEU A 344 -7.19 -5.08 1.22
N THR A 345 -8.33 -5.66 1.56
CA THR A 345 -9.12 -5.29 2.74
C THR A 345 -9.66 -6.50 3.47
N GLY A 346 -9.87 -6.41 4.78
CA GLY A 346 -10.53 -7.48 5.54
C GLY A 346 -10.58 -7.18 7.04
N ARG A 347 -11.36 -7.95 7.79
CA ARG A 347 -11.39 -7.87 9.26
C ARG A 347 -11.24 -9.26 9.85
N PRO A 348 -10.03 -9.86 9.72
CA PRO A 348 -9.79 -11.13 10.37
C PRO A 348 -9.84 -10.94 11.90
N THR A 349 -10.33 -11.96 12.60
CA THR A 349 -10.51 -11.95 14.05
C THR A 349 -10.09 -13.29 14.62
N CYS A 350 -9.59 -13.30 15.86
CA CYS A 350 -9.30 -14.51 16.60
C CYS A 350 -10.36 -14.84 17.66
N ALA A 351 -11.55 -14.25 17.61
CA ALA A 351 -12.59 -14.42 18.64
C ALA A 351 -12.90 -15.89 19.00
N ALA A 352 -12.77 -16.82 18.06
CA ALA A 352 -13.01 -18.24 18.29
C ALA A 352 -11.84 -18.97 19.00
N ILE A 353 -10.65 -18.38 19.06
CA ILE A 353 -9.43 -19.09 19.50
C ILE A 353 -8.55 -18.28 20.47
N CYS A 354 -8.78 -16.97 20.60
CA CYS A 354 -8.08 -16.12 21.55
C CYS A 354 -8.56 -16.37 22.96
N ALA A 355 -7.65 -16.19 23.92
CA ALA A 355 -7.95 -16.20 25.33
C ALA A 355 -8.87 -15.04 25.66
N ARG A 356 -9.71 -15.23 26.68
CA ARG A 356 -10.53 -14.16 27.23
C ARG A 356 -9.62 -13.22 28.01
N LYS A 357 -9.60 -11.94 27.65
CA LYS A 357 -9.05 -10.90 28.52
C LYS A 357 -10.15 -10.51 29.52
N LYS A 358 -9.77 -10.35 30.79
CA LYS A 358 -10.67 -9.72 31.75
C LYS A 358 -10.58 -8.22 31.54
N ASP A 359 -11.71 -7.52 31.62
CA ASP A 359 -11.75 -6.07 31.81
C ASP A 359 -11.20 -5.73 33.20
N ASP A 360 -9.94 -6.06 33.44
CA ASP A 360 -9.22 -5.50 34.54
C ASP A 360 -8.91 -4.08 34.12
N ASN A 361 -9.60 -3.11 34.76
CA ASN A 361 -9.18 -1.71 34.82
C ASN A 361 -7.76 -1.53 35.43
N ASP A 362 -6.95 -2.60 35.48
CA ASP A 362 -5.57 -2.58 35.88
C ASP A 362 -4.75 -2.06 34.71
N LEU A 363 -4.48 -0.77 34.82
CA LEU A 363 -3.68 0.10 33.99
C LEU A 363 -2.20 -0.33 33.96
N GLY A 364 -1.93 -1.61 33.66
CA GLY A 364 -0.62 -2.26 33.78
C GLY A 364 -0.25 -3.23 32.65
N SER A 365 -1.13 -3.47 31.68
CA SER A 365 -0.84 -4.34 30.53
C SER A 365 -0.52 -3.49 29.29
N PHE A 366 0.78 -3.37 28.99
CA PHE A 366 1.36 -3.00 27.69
C PHE A 366 0.57 -1.96 26.85
N SER A 367 0.53 -0.73 27.34
CA SER A 367 0.21 0.46 26.55
C SER A 367 1.46 1.35 26.49
N SER A 368 2.44 0.98 25.65
CA SER A 368 3.40 1.95 25.14
C SER A 368 2.77 2.67 23.94
N SER A 369 2.83 4.00 23.98
CA SER A 369 2.45 4.96 22.91
C SER A 369 0.95 5.25 22.70
N ASN A 370 0.50 6.33 23.34
CA ASN A 370 -0.22 7.50 22.79
C ASN A 370 -1.35 7.38 21.74
N ASP A 371 -1.83 6.21 21.36
CA ASP A 371 -3.02 6.06 20.52
C ASP A 371 -4.22 5.66 21.38
N ASN A 372 -5.35 6.31 21.11
CA ASN A 372 -6.65 6.12 21.75
C ASN A 372 -7.29 4.77 21.31
N ARG A 373 -6.51 3.70 21.35
CA ARG A 373 -6.68 2.49 20.57
C ARG A 373 -6.51 1.29 21.50
N SER A 374 -7.52 1.04 22.33
CA SER A 374 -7.66 -0.28 22.92
C SER A 374 -8.21 -1.19 21.81
N PRO A 375 -7.41 -2.10 21.22
CA PRO A 375 -7.95 -3.05 20.25
C PRO A 375 -8.99 -3.90 20.97
N SER A 376 -10.10 -4.25 20.31
CA SER A 376 -10.98 -5.29 20.85
C SER A 376 -10.15 -6.56 21.12
N ASP A 377 -10.40 -7.29 22.20
CA ASP A 377 -9.63 -8.49 22.64
C ASP A 377 -9.48 -9.60 21.60
N THR A 378 -10.18 -9.47 20.47
CA THR A 378 -10.27 -10.47 19.40
C THR A 378 -9.71 -9.98 18.06
N SER A 379 -9.12 -8.78 18.01
CA SER A 379 -8.45 -8.26 16.82
C SER A 379 -7.09 -8.92 16.62
N ILE A 380 -6.67 -9.08 15.37
CA ILE A 380 -5.35 -9.67 15.04
C ILE A 380 -4.49 -8.67 14.29
N ASP A 381 -3.21 -8.60 14.65
CA ASP A 381 -2.25 -7.82 13.85
C ASP A 381 -2.07 -8.49 12.49
N THR A 382 -2.12 -7.69 11.43
CA THR A 382 -2.02 -8.20 10.06
C THR A 382 -0.94 -7.44 9.30
N PHE A 383 -0.16 -8.17 8.51
CA PHE A 383 0.74 -7.56 7.54
C PHE A 383 0.71 -8.28 6.21
N VAL A 384 1.04 -7.56 5.15
CA VAL A 384 1.04 -8.05 3.78
C VAL A 384 2.45 -7.96 3.24
N GLU A 385 3.02 -9.09 2.86
CA GLU A 385 4.26 -9.18 2.09
C GLU A 385 3.91 -9.27 0.60
N TYR A 386 4.63 -8.53 -0.24
CA TYR A 386 4.34 -8.44 -1.67
C TYR A 386 5.57 -8.45 -2.55
N PRO A 387 5.42 -8.69 -3.87
CA PRO A 387 6.57 -8.84 -4.76
C PRO A 387 7.38 -7.55 -4.82
N ALA A 388 8.70 -7.65 -4.91
CA ALA A 388 9.59 -6.50 -5.01
C ALA A 388 9.31 -5.59 -6.22
N SER A 389 8.70 -6.15 -7.26
CA SER A 389 8.28 -5.38 -8.43
C SER A 389 7.06 -4.49 -8.19
N TRP A 390 6.33 -4.66 -7.10
CA TRP A 390 5.17 -3.84 -6.75
C TRP A 390 5.62 -2.68 -5.87
N SER A 391 5.02 -1.51 -6.06
CA SER A 391 5.26 -0.34 -5.22
C SER A 391 4.18 -0.17 -4.16
N ASP A 392 4.57 0.41 -3.02
CA ASP A 392 3.59 0.88 -2.03
C ASP A 392 2.87 2.11 -2.59
N SER A 393 1.55 2.14 -2.47
CA SER A 393 0.72 3.29 -2.87
C SER A 393 0.07 3.98 -1.66
N SER A 394 0.40 3.54 -0.45
CA SER A 394 -0.06 4.17 0.78
C SER A 394 0.82 5.38 1.11
N GLU A 395 0.24 6.58 1.05
CA GLU A 395 0.88 7.84 1.45
C GLU A 395 1.28 7.87 2.94
N SER A 396 0.89 6.86 3.75
CA SER A 396 0.92 6.92 5.22
C SER A 396 1.99 6.09 5.93
N ASN A 397 2.81 5.29 5.24
CA ASN A 397 3.87 4.49 5.88
C ASN A 397 5.28 5.04 5.65
N SER A 398 5.40 6.35 5.38
CA SER A 398 6.67 7.04 5.17
C SER A 398 7.43 7.35 6.46
N TYR A 399 7.62 6.42 7.40
CA TYR A 399 8.61 6.59 8.47
C TYR A 399 9.22 5.23 8.86
N ASP A 400 10.54 5.15 8.66
CA ASP A 400 11.44 4.06 9.05
C ASP A 400 10.97 2.65 8.66
N ALA A 401 11.10 2.34 7.37
CA ALA A 401 11.30 0.95 6.97
C ALA A 401 12.76 0.60 7.31
N ASP A 402 12.96 -0.18 8.36
CA ASP A 402 14.14 -1.03 8.46
C ASP A 402 14.35 -1.74 7.10
N SER A 403 15.59 -1.96 6.70
CA SER A 403 15.94 -2.64 5.44
C SER A 403 15.25 -4.01 5.27
N SER A 404 14.78 -4.61 6.37
CA SER A 404 13.99 -5.85 6.41
C SER A 404 12.50 -5.68 6.07
N ALA A 405 11.99 -4.44 6.01
CA ALA A 405 10.58 -4.09 5.81
C ALA A 405 10.23 -3.59 4.41
N GLN A 406 11.18 -3.65 3.48
CA GLN A 406 10.92 -3.37 2.08
C GLN A 406 9.87 -4.36 1.54
N HIS A 407 8.81 -3.83 0.93
CA HIS A 407 7.68 -4.60 0.38
C HIS A 407 6.75 -5.25 1.43
N MET A 408 6.53 -4.55 2.55
CA MET A 408 5.52 -4.92 3.54
C MET A 408 4.54 -3.78 3.84
N ALA A 409 3.26 -4.09 3.95
CA ALA A 409 2.22 -3.17 4.44
C ALA A 409 1.67 -3.69 5.78
N PHE A 410 1.65 -2.82 6.79
CA PHE A 410 1.18 -3.17 8.13
C PHE A 410 -0.23 -2.62 8.38
N SER A 411 -1.01 -3.39 9.12
CA SER A 411 -2.31 -2.99 9.64
C SER A 411 -2.39 -3.44 11.09
N ASP A 412 -2.61 -2.48 12.00
CA ASP A 412 -2.96 -2.83 13.37
C ASP A 412 -4.30 -3.57 13.41
N GLY A 413 -4.47 -4.43 14.43
CA GLY A 413 -5.69 -5.22 14.56
C GLY A 413 -6.98 -4.41 14.70
N SER A 414 -6.91 -3.20 15.26
CA SER A 414 -8.12 -2.39 15.55
C SER A 414 -8.78 -1.78 14.30
N SER A 415 -7.99 -1.44 13.29
CA SER A 415 -8.46 -0.82 12.04
C SER A 415 -8.92 -1.84 11.00
N GLY A 416 -8.47 -3.09 11.15
CA GLY A 416 -8.65 -4.16 10.18
C GLY A 416 -7.76 -3.97 8.95
N LEU A 417 -7.40 -5.09 8.32
CA LEU A 417 -6.51 -5.13 7.16
C LEU A 417 -6.92 -4.10 6.09
N THR A 418 -6.02 -3.18 5.79
CA THR A 418 -6.04 -2.35 4.58
C THR A 418 -4.62 -2.23 4.04
N ALA A 419 -4.38 -2.73 2.83
CA ALA A 419 -3.13 -2.55 2.11
C ALA A 419 -3.41 -2.06 0.69
N GLN A 420 -2.66 -1.07 0.23
CA GLN A 420 -2.77 -0.51 -1.13
C GLN A 420 -1.40 -0.57 -1.79
N MET A 421 -1.32 -1.29 -2.90
CA MET A 421 -0.07 -1.47 -3.65
C MET A 421 -0.33 -1.20 -5.12
N THR A 422 0.71 -1.01 -5.91
CA THR A 422 0.61 -0.90 -7.36
C THR A 422 1.39 -2.03 -8.02
N MET A 423 0.68 -2.88 -8.76
CA MET A 423 1.26 -3.95 -9.56
C MET A 423 1.67 -3.37 -10.92
N PRO A 424 2.95 -3.37 -11.31
CA PRO A 424 3.34 -2.87 -12.63
C PRO A 424 2.74 -3.75 -13.74
N ALA A 425 2.42 -3.14 -14.88
CA ALA A 425 2.04 -3.92 -16.04
C ALA A 425 3.23 -4.75 -16.55
N GLU A 426 3.10 -6.08 -16.58
CA GLU A 426 4.19 -6.96 -17.01
C GLU A 426 4.36 -6.92 -18.54
N ILE A 427 5.31 -6.11 -19.01
CA ILE A 427 5.67 -5.97 -20.43
C ILE A 427 6.72 -7.03 -20.79
N LYS A 428 6.42 -7.92 -21.75
CA LYS A 428 7.37 -8.91 -22.28
C LYS A 428 8.30 -8.32 -23.34
N GLY A 429 7.80 -7.35 -24.08
CA GLY A 429 8.54 -6.65 -25.13
C GLY A 429 7.92 -5.32 -25.44
N SER A 430 8.75 -4.34 -25.75
CA SER A 430 8.31 -3.02 -26.18
C SER A 430 9.22 -2.49 -27.28
N ALA A 431 8.61 -1.81 -28.24
CA ALA A 431 9.33 -1.21 -29.35
C ALA A 431 8.71 0.12 -29.76
N VAL A 432 9.57 1.08 -30.07
CA VAL A 432 9.19 2.37 -30.67
C VAL A 432 9.95 2.54 -31.97
N THR A 433 9.23 2.88 -33.03
CA THR A 433 9.82 3.17 -34.33
C THR A 433 9.30 4.49 -34.86
N ALA A 434 10.20 5.44 -35.08
CA ALA A 434 9.92 6.69 -35.78
C ALA A 434 10.34 6.52 -37.25
N THR A 435 9.39 6.55 -38.17
CA THR A 435 9.67 6.59 -39.61
C THR A 435 9.53 8.01 -40.12
N ILE A 436 10.59 8.56 -40.68
CA ILE A 436 10.69 9.97 -41.05
C ILE A 436 11.08 10.08 -42.52
N ASP A 437 10.25 10.74 -43.31
CA ASP A 437 10.67 11.34 -44.59
C ASP A 437 11.08 12.80 -44.31
N PRO A 438 12.36 13.17 -44.52
CA PRO A 438 12.81 14.55 -44.30
C PRO A 438 12.05 15.58 -45.16
N GLU A 439 11.43 15.16 -46.25
CA GLU A 439 10.68 16.03 -47.17
C GLU A 439 9.17 15.75 -47.18
N GLY A 440 8.66 14.93 -46.26
CA GLY A 440 7.28 14.47 -46.34
C GLY A 440 6.73 13.82 -45.08
N GLU A 441 6.17 12.63 -45.26
CA GLU A 441 5.39 11.92 -44.25
C GLU A 441 6.21 11.51 -43.02
N VAL A 442 5.58 11.63 -41.85
CA VAL A 442 6.13 11.16 -40.58
C VAL A 442 5.15 10.21 -39.93
N SER A 443 5.65 9.09 -39.41
CA SER A 443 4.87 8.18 -38.58
C SER A 443 5.63 7.68 -37.38
N TYR A 444 4.94 7.56 -36.25
CA TYR A 444 5.42 6.86 -35.07
C TYR A 444 4.60 5.59 -34.85
N GLN A 445 5.29 4.53 -34.47
CA GLN A 445 4.68 3.28 -34.04
C GLN A 445 5.22 2.91 -32.67
N ALA A 446 4.31 2.67 -31.71
CA ALA A 446 4.63 2.10 -30.42
C ALA A 446 3.95 0.73 -30.29
N GLN A 447 4.67 -0.27 -29.80
CA GLN A 447 4.16 -1.61 -29.58
C GLN A 447 4.50 -2.07 -28.16
N TRP A 448 3.52 -2.65 -27.49
CA TRP A 448 3.66 -3.36 -26.23
C TRP A 448 3.19 -4.81 -26.40
N ASP A 449 4.01 -5.72 -25.91
CA ASP A 449 3.75 -7.15 -25.90
C ASP A 449 3.54 -7.60 -24.45
N PHE A 450 2.38 -8.19 -24.18
CA PHE A 450 2.00 -8.66 -22.85
C PHE A 450 1.75 -10.16 -22.85
N ASP A 451 2.00 -10.82 -21.72
CA ASP A 451 1.46 -12.16 -21.50
C ASP A 451 -0.06 -12.09 -21.40
N LYS A 452 -0.75 -12.84 -22.26
CA LYS A 452 -2.21 -12.82 -22.38
C LYS A 452 -2.90 -13.28 -21.11
N ALA A 453 -2.34 -14.24 -20.37
CA ALA A 453 -2.93 -14.73 -19.13
C ALA A 453 -2.77 -13.68 -18.02
N THR A 454 -1.60 -13.06 -17.90
CA THR A 454 -1.32 -12.03 -16.89
C THR A 454 -2.25 -10.82 -17.02
N VAL A 455 -2.45 -10.30 -18.25
CA VAL A 455 -3.26 -9.09 -18.46
C VAL A 455 -4.76 -9.34 -18.57
N ALA A 456 -5.22 -10.60 -18.58
CA ALA A 456 -6.62 -10.92 -18.82
C ALA A 456 -7.58 -10.20 -17.87
N ALA A 457 -7.20 -10.04 -16.61
CA ALA A 457 -8.00 -9.40 -15.56
C ALA A 457 -8.17 -7.88 -15.75
N TYR A 458 -7.23 -7.21 -16.43
CA TYR A 458 -7.20 -5.74 -16.55
C TYR A 458 -7.05 -5.24 -18.00
N LYS A 459 -7.19 -6.13 -18.99
CA LYS A 459 -7.02 -5.85 -20.42
C LYS A 459 -7.84 -4.66 -20.92
N ASP A 460 -9.11 -4.58 -20.54
CA ASP A 460 -9.99 -3.51 -21.00
C ASP A 460 -9.59 -2.16 -20.37
N SER A 461 -9.19 -2.18 -19.10
CA SER A 461 -8.65 -0.99 -18.44
C SER A 461 -7.34 -0.53 -19.08
N LEU A 462 -6.46 -1.46 -19.43
CA LEU A 462 -5.19 -1.18 -20.11
C LEU A 462 -5.42 -0.50 -21.47
N LYS A 463 -6.38 -0.98 -22.25
CA LYS A 463 -6.73 -0.37 -23.54
C LYS A 463 -7.35 1.01 -23.37
N SER A 464 -8.22 1.19 -22.39
CA SER A 464 -8.80 2.51 -22.09
C SER A 464 -7.70 3.51 -21.74
N PHE A 465 -6.80 3.13 -20.83
CA PHE A 465 -5.66 3.94 -20.42
C PHE A 465 -4.78 4.33 -21.61
N LEU A 466 -4.28 3.36 -22.38
CA LEU A 466 -3.43 3.64 -23.54
C LEU A 466 -4.17 4.45 -24.62
N GLY A 467 -5.47 4.24 -24.80
CA GLY A 467 -6.28 5.02 -25.76
C GLY A 467 -6.50 6.47 -25.34
N GLU A 468 -6.62 6.73 -24.04
CA GLU A 468 -6.71 8.07 -23.46
C GLU A 468 -5.37 8.80 -23.58
N GLU A 469 -4.27 8.15 -23.16
CA GLU A 469 -2.93 8.73 -23.20
C GLU A 469 -2.40 8.93 -24.64
N LEU A 470 -2.74 8.03 -25.56
CA LEU A 470 -2.37 8.09 -26.98
C LEU A 470 -3.55 8.55 -27.85
N SER A 471 -4.30 9.53 -27.36
CA SER A 471 -5.47 10.04 -28.08
C SER A 471 -5.12 10.49 -29.50
N GLY A 472 -5.91 10.06 -30.48
CA GLY A 472 -5.69 10.37 -31.90
C GLY A 472 -4.68 9.47 -32.64
N TRP A 473 -4.04 8.53 -31.93
CA TRP A 473 -3.29 7.43 -32.53
C TRP A 473 -4.25 6.31 -32.98
N LYS A 474 -3.87 5.58 -34.03
CA LYS A 474 -4.61 4.41 -34.49
C LYS A 474 -4.16 3.19 -33.69
N ALA A 475 -5.07 2.59 -32.93
CA ALA A 475 -4.84 1.35 -32.21
C ALA A 475 -5.07 0.12 -33.12
N GLU A 476 -4.20 -0.87 -32.97
CA GLU A 476 -4.33 -2.21 -33.53
C GLU A 476 -4.02 -3.23 -32.44
N GLU A 477 -4.89 -4.24 -32.32
CA GLU A 477 -4.70 -5.35 -31.41
C GLU A 477 -4.48 -6.61 -32.23
N LYS A 478 -3.39 -7.30 -31.93
CA LYS A 478 -3.14 -8.66 -32.42
C LYS A 478 -2.96 -9.57 -31.22
N THR A 479 -3.36 -10.81 -31.37
CA THR A 479 -3.19 -11.81 -30.32
C THR A 479 -2.66 -13.06 -30.96
N ASP A 480 -1.45 -13.43 -30.55
CA ASP A 480 -0.87 -14.74 -30.84
C ASP A 480 -1.25 -15.70 -29.69
N ASP A 481 -0.80 -16.96 -29.72
CA ASP A 481 -1.27 -17.99 -28.76
C ASP A 481 -1.14 -17.55 -27.28
N LYS A 482 -0.02 -16.90 -26.92
CA LYS A 482 0.28 -16.47 -25.54
C LYS A 482 0.50 -14.97 -25.37
N VAL A 483 0.64 -14.22 -26.45
CA VAL A 483 1.06 -12.82 -26.41
C VAL A 483 -0.04 -11.92 -26.94
N LEU A 484 -0.37 -10.88 -26.18
CA LEU A 484 -1.21 -9.78 -26.61
C LEU A 484 -0.30 -8.66 -27.14
N HIS A 485 -0.44 -8.34 -28.42
CA HIS A 485 0.24 -7.24 -29.08
C HIS A 485 -0.70 -6.04 -29.16
N LEU A 486 -0.34 -4.95 -28.48
CA LEU A 486 -1.02 -3.66 -28.60
C LEU A 486 -0.11 -2.71 -29.37
N THR A 487 -0.54 -2.32 -30.56
CA THR A 487 0.21 -1.42 -31.45
C THR A 487 -0.56 -0.12 -31.63
N TYR A 488 0.10 1.01 -31.41
CA TYR A 488 -0.44 2.33 -31.66
C TYR A 488 0.38 3.02 -32.72
N THR A 489 -0.29 3.60 -33.72
CA THR A 489 0.37 4.29 -34.84
C THR A 489 -0.16 5.72 -35.00
N ALA A 490 0.74 6.69 -34.95
CA ALA A 490 0.50 8.08 -35.31
C ALA A 490 1.12 8.36 -36.69
N LYS A 491 0.41 9.07 -37.55
CA LYS A 491 0.87 9.41 -38.90
C LYS A 491 0.36 10.77 -39.34
N ALA A 492 1.19 11.53 -40.03
CA ALA A 492 0.82 12.80 -40.66
C ALA A 492 1.69 13.07 -41.90
N ASP A 493 1.16 13.90 -42.81
CA ASP A 493 1.79 14.17 -44.10
C ASP A 493 3.02 15.09 -44.03
N SER A 494 3.23 15.77 -42.89
CA SER A 494 4.41 16.60 -42.63
C SER A 494 4.80 16.61 -41.14
N VAL A 495 6.04 17.01 -40.86
CA VAL A 495 6.57 17.20 -39.51
C VAL A 495 5.74 18.23 -38.71
N GLU A 496 5.35 19.37 -39.32
CA GLU A 496 4.55 20.36 -38.60
C GLU A 496 3.14 19.86 -38.29
N ALA A 497 2.53 19.10 -39.19
CA ALA A 497 1.22 18.49 -38.97
C ALA A 497 1.29 17.44 -37.87
N PHE A 498 2.35 16.62 -37.85
CA PHE A 498 2.60 15.63 -36.83
C PHE A 498 2.74 16.28 -35.45
N ASN A 499 3.66 17.24 -35.30
CA ASN A 499 3.93 17.86 -34.00
C ASN A 499 2.73 18.64 -33.46
N ARG A 500 1.96 19.29 -34.34
CA ARG A 500 0.74 19.99 -33.93
C ARG A 500 -0.29 19.06 -33.30
N LYS A 501 -0.38 17.84 -33.82
CA LYS A 501 -1.37 16.85 -33.40
C LYS A 501 -0.91 16.03 -32.18
N PHE A 502 0.37 15.66 -32.12
CA PHE A 502 0.87 14.66 -31.17
C PHE A 502 1.86 15.19 -30.12
N SER A 503 2.39 16.42 -30.24
CA SER A 503 3.37 16.95 -29.27
C SER A 503 2.76 17.70 -28.07
N LYS A 504 1.43 17.77 -27.97
CA LYS A 504 0.72 18.51 -26.90
C LYS A 504 0.21 17.62 -25.77
N GLN A 505 0.39 16.31 -25.86
CA GLN A 505 -0.05 15.36 -24.84
C GLN A 505 0.94 15.38 -23.67
N GLU A 506 0.49 15.12 -22.44
CA GLU A 506 1.41 15.04 -21.30
C GLU A 506 2.23 13.74 -21.35
N ASN A 507 1.58 12.57 -21.36
CA ASN A 507 2.28 11.28 -21.35
C ASN A 507 2.38 10.62 -22.76
N GLY A 508 1.62 11.12 -23.74
CA GLY A 508 1.69 10.67 -25.14
C GLY A 508 2.55 11.53 -26.06
N ALA A 509 3.23 12.57 -25.52
CA ALA A 509 3.91 13.54 -26.35
C ALA A 509 5.11 12.95 -27.09
N VAL A 510 5.10 13.14 -28.40
CA VAL A 510 6.25 12.88 -29.27
C VAL A 510 6.53 14.12 -30.12
N ARG A 511 7.81 14.43 -30.33
CA ARG A 511 8.26 15.53 -31.18
C ARG A 511 9.24 15.02 -32.21
N VAL A 512 9.11 15.55 -33.41
CA VAL A 512 10.03 15.31 -34.52
C VAL A 512 10.59 16.65 -35.01
N GLY A 513 11.90 16.77 -35.05
CA GLY A 513 12.60 17.89 -35.65
C GLY A 513 13.22 17.47 -36.97
N VAL A 514 12.97 18.23 -38.03
CA VAL A 514 13.69 18.09 -39.30
C VAL A 514 14.14 19.47 -39.72
N VAL A 515 15.45 19.69 -39.77
CA VAL A 515 16.04 20.97 -40.16
C VAL A 515 17.04 20.73 -41.28
N GLN A 516 16.85 21.40 -42.42
CA GLN A 516 17.85 21.37 -43.49
C GLN A 516 19.08 22.15 -43.02
N THR A 517 20.25 21.51 -43.00
CA THR A 517 21.49 22.13 -42.49
C THR A 517 22.45 22.54 -43.60
N ASP A 518 22.44 21.82 -44.72
CA ASP A 518 23.31 22.09 -45.86
C ASP A 518 22.66 21.63 -47.18
N GLU A 519 23.06 22.24 -48.29
CA GLU A 519 22.62 21.89 -49.63
C GLU A 519 23.79 21.90 -50.62
N SER A 520 23.97 20.79 -51.32
CA SER A 520 24.91 20.67 -52.43
C SER A 520 24.17 20.46 -53.76
N THR A 521 24.91 20.47 -54.87
CA THR A 521 24.35 20.22 -56.21
C THR A 521 23.57 18.90 -56.29
N PHE A 522 23.95 17.86 -55.53
CA PHE A 522 23.38 16.51 -55.65
C PHE A 522 22.68 15.99 -54.39
N LYS A 523 22.96 16.55 -53.21
CA LYS A 523 22.43 16.08 -51.92
C LYS A 523 21.92 17.23 -51.07
N ARG A 524 20.86 16.98 -50.31
CA ARG A 524 20.43 17.80 -49.17
C ARG A 524 20.81 17.10 -47.88
N GLN A 525 21.27 17.86 -46.89
CA GLN A 525 21.54 17.36 -45.55
C GLN A 525 20.51 17.87 -44.57
N TRP A 526 20.11 16.98 -43.68
CA TRP A 526 19.05 17.20 -42.70
C TRP A 526 19.57 16.82 -41.32
N ARG A 527 19.29 17.64 -40.32
CA ARG A 527 19.33 17.24 -38.92
C ARG A 527 17.98 16.68 -38.55
N ILE A 528 17.97 15.42 -38.13
CA ILE A 528 16.80 14.69 -37.67
C ILE A 528 16.85 14.61 -36.16
N GLU A 529 15.76 15.01 -35.54
CA GLU A 529 15.55 14.96 -34.10
C GLU A 529 14.24 14.23 -33.82
N ALA A 530 14.21 13.40 -32.79
CA ALA A 530 13.03 12.62 -32.46
C ALA A 530 13.05 12.30 -30.95
N THR A 531 11.93 12.54 -30.27
CA THR A 531 11.83 12.28 -28.82
C THR A 531 11.37 10.86 -28.55
N ALA A 532 11.74 10.36 -27.38
CA ALA A 532 11.13 9.19 -26.76
C ALA A 532 9.62 9.38 -26.53
N LEU A 533 8.88 8.27 -26.49
CA LEU A 533 7.50 8.24 -26.01
C LEU A 533 7.51 7.90 -24.52
N SER A 534 6.98 8.78 -23.66
CA SER A 534 6.99 8.67 -22.19
C SER A 534 6.01 7.64 -21.60
N LEU A 535 5.52 6.68 -22.40
CA LEU A 535 4.75 5.50 -21.94
C LEU A 535 5.49 4.16 -22.16
N VAL A 536 6.67 4.21 -22.78
CA VAL A 536 7.48 3.05 -23.13
C VAL A 536 8.72 2.94 -22.23
N PRO A 537 8.94 1.81 -21.54
CA PRO A 537 10.04 1.68 -20.57
C PRO A 537 11.42 1.90 -21.20
N ASP A 538 12.39 2.36 -20.39
CA ASP A 538 13.74 2.73 -20.86
C ASP A 538 14.52 1.60 -21.56
N ASN A 539 14.15 0.34 -21.34
CA ASN A 539 14.76 -0.82 -22.01
C ASN A 539 14.12 -1.16 -23.37
N ALA A 540 13.17 -0.36 -23.84
CA ALA A 540 12.48 -0.63 -25.10
C ALA A 540 13.40 -0.49 -26.31
N THR A 541 13.14 -1.34 -27.31
CA THR A 541 13.86 -1.24 -28.58
C THR A 541 13.40 0.00 -29.34
N SER A 542 14.25 1.01 -29.44
CA SER A 542 13.93 2.26 -30.10
C SER A 542 14.70 2.45 -31.39
N LYS A 543 14.01 2.86 -32.46
CA LYS A 543 14.57 2.93 -33.82
C LYS A 543 14.06 4.17 -34.55
N VAL A 544 14.93 4.77 -35.36
CA VAL A 544 14.54 5.74 -36.41
C VAL A 544 14.83 5.14 -37.76
N VAL A 545 13.85 5.21 -38.64
CA VAL A 545 13.92 4.72 -40.01
C VAL A 545 13.68 5.89 -40.96
N LEU A 546 14.59 6.07 -41.92
CA LEU A 546 14.39 7.02 -43.01
C LEU A 546 13.65 6.32 -44.15
N SER A 547 12.43 6.76 -44.43
CA SER A 547 11.69 6.29 -45.62
C SER A 547 12.34 6.78 -46.91
N HIS A 548 12.95 7.98 -46.86
CA HIS A 548 13.73 8.56 -47.95
C HIS A 548 15.10 9.07 -47.46
N GLY A 549 16.16 8.71 -48.19
CA GLY A 549 17.54 9.06 -47.83
C GLY A 549 18.26 8.00 -47.01
N LYS A 550 19.41 8.39 -46.45
CA LYS A 550 20.29 7.58 -45.58
C LYS A 550 20.95 8.47 -44.53
N PHE A 551 21.23 7.91 -43.35
CA PHE A 551 22.09 8.53 -42.34
C PHE A 551 23.54 8.63 -42.83
N VAL A 552 24.37 9.40 -42.12
CA VAL A 552 25.77 9.66 -42.51
C VAL A 552 26.63 8.39 -42.55
N ASP A 553 26.33 7.40 -41.72
CA ASP A 553 26.94 6.07 -41.73
C ASP A 553 26.58 5.23 -42.99
N GLY A 554 25.58 5.66 -43.75
CA GLY A 554 25.10 5.01 -44.97
C GLY A 554 23.91 4.08 -44.75
N ASP A 555 23.44 3.93 -43.51
CA ASP A 555 22.29 3.10 -43.16
C ASP A 555 20.98 3.90 -43.27
N LYS A 556 19.87 3.18 -43.40
CA LYS A 556 18.53 3.77 -43.41
C LYS A 556 17.89 3.76 -42.03
N GLU A 557 18.48 3.05 -41.09
CA GLU A 557 17.94 2.79 -39.77
C GLU A 557 19.02 3.09 -38.75
N ALA A 558 18.63 3.75 -37.66
CA ALA A 558 19.48 4.01 -36.52
C ALA A 558 18.74 3.58 -35.27
N THR A 559 19.34 2.68 -34.49
CA THR A 559 18.82 2.32 -33.17
C THR A 559 19.31 3.34 -32.15
N TRP A 560 18.46 3.75 -31.22
CA TRP A 560 18.86 4.59 -30.10
C TRP A 560 18.56 3.88 -28.78
N ASP A 561 19.40 4.12 -27.78
CA ASP A 561 19.17 3.65 -26.41
C ASP A 561 18.65 4.82 -25.57
N LEU A 562 17.46 4.64 -24.99
CA LEU A 562 16.81 5.64 -24.14
C LEU A 562 17.62 5.94 -22.87
N ARG A 563 18.39 4.97 -22.37
CA ARG A 563 19.21 5.13 -21.14
C ARG A 563 20.39 6.08 -21.31
N HIS A 564 20.82 6.30 -22.55
CA HIS A 564 22.03 7.06 -22.87
C HIS A 564 21.74 8.34 -23.69
N ALA A 565 20.47 8.62 -24.00
CA ALA A 565 20.08 9.82 -24.72
C ALA A 565 20.13 11.04 -23.79
N GLN A 566 20.96 12.04 -24.10
CA GLN A 566 20.88 13.35 -23.44
C GLN A 566 19.47 13.91 -23.68
N ASP A 567 18.73 14.17 -22.60
CA ASP A 567 17.37 14.70 -22.59
C ASP A 567 16.30 13.80 -23.25
N GLY A 568 16.56 12.50 -23.45
CA GLY A 568 15.60 11.58 -24.08
C GLY A 568 15.36 11.83 -25.58
N GLU A 569 16.29 12.54 -26.22
CA GLU A 569 16.21 12.93 -27.63
C GLU A 569 17.25 12.19 -28.48
N PHE A 570 16.84 11.72 -29.64
CA PHE A 570 17.75 11.29 -30.69
C PHE A 570 18.08 12.43 -31.61
N LYS A 571 19.36 12.52 -32.01
CA LYS A 571 19.88 13.51 -32.94
C LYS A 571 20.83 12.86 -33.93
N ALA A 572 20.52 12.94 -35.22
CA ALA A 572 21.39 12.41 -36.28
C ALA A 572 21.35 13.28 -37.54
N ILE A 573 22.35 13.10 -38.41
CA ILE A 573 22.40 13.74 -39.72
C ILE A 573 21.99 12.72 -40.79
N ALA A 574 21.09 13.13 -41.67
CA ALA A 574 20.60 12.37 -42.81
C ALA A 574 20.87 13.10 -44.13
N SER A 575 20.94 12.36 -45.22
CA SER A 575 21.10 12.91 -46.57
C SER A 575 20.10 12.33 -47.56
N THR A 576 19.51 13.20 -48.38
CA THR A 576 18.59 12.84 -49.47
C THR A 576 19.21 13.23 -50.81
N TRP A 577 18.92 12.47 -51.86
CA TRP A 577 19.42 12.77 -53.21
C TRP A 577 18.44 13.69 -53.93
N ARG A 578 18.93 14.75 -54.56
CA ARG A 578 18.08 15.59 -55.42
C ARG A 578 17.74 14.80 -56.69
N THR A 579 16.45 14.69 -57.00
CA THR A 579 15.96 14.05 -58.24
C THR A 579 16.17 14.96 -59.46
N THR A 580 16.22 16.28 -59.27
CA THR A 580 16.33 17.28 -60.34
C THR A 580 17.63 17.20 -61.16
N PRO A 581 18.83 17.12 -60.55
CA PRO A 581 20.10 17.00 -61.28
C PRO A 581 20.21 15.68 -62.05
N LEU A 582 19.65 14.59 -61.51
CA LEU A 582 19.68 13.26 -62.15
C LEU A 582 18.79 13.21 -63.39
N ILE A 583 17.62 13.87 -63.36
CA ILE A 583 16.75 14.01 -64.53
C ILE A 583 17.42 14.89 -65.59
N ILE A 584 18.02 16.02 -65.20
CA ILE A 584 18.76 16.89 -66.13
C ILE A 584 19.94 16.12 -66.74
N TRP A 585 20.72 15.38 -65.96
CA TRP A 585 21.80 14.53 -66.47
C TRP A 585 21.29 13.45 -67.41
N GLY A 586 20.20 12.76 -67.06
CA GLY A 586 19.57 11.75 -67.92
C GLY A 586 19.09 12.34 -69.25
N VAL A 587 18.47 13.52 -69.23
CA VAL A 587 18.04 14.24 -70.42
C VAL A 587 19.25 14.70 -71.26
N VAL A 588 20.31 15.22 -70.63
CA VAL A 588 21.55 15.61 -71.32
C VAL A 588 22.21 14.39 -71.98
N VAL A 589 22.30 13.26 -71.28
CA VAL A 589 22.84 12.01 -71.85
C VAL A 589 21.98 11.53 -73.02
N LEU A 590 20.65 11.57 -72.90
CA LEU A 590 19.75 11.22 -74.00
C LEU A 590 19.89 12.17 -75.21
N ILE A 591 20.07 13.47 -74.98
CA ILE A 591 20.33 14.44 -76.04
C ILE A 591 21.69 14.19 -76.71
N VAL A 592 22.74 13.90 -75.94
CA VAL A 592 24.08 13.61 -76.46
C VAL A 592 24.09 12.30 -77.24
N VAL A 593 23.50 11.23 -76.71
CA VAL A 593 23.39 9.94 -77.39
C VAL A 593 22.52 10.06 -78.64
N GLY A 594 21.38 10.75 -78.54
CA GLY A 594 20.53 11.06 -79.70
C GLY A 594 21.26 11.87 -80.76
N GLY A 595 22.07 12.86 -80.36
CA GLY A 595 22.92 13.66 -81.24
C GLY A 595 24.01 12.84 -81.92
N ILE A 596 24.64 11.90 -81.21
CA ILE A 596 25.65 10.98 -81.76
C ILE A 596 25.00 10.01 -82.75
N ILE A 597 23.86 9.40 -82.42
CA ILE A 597 23.12 8.50 -83.31
C ILE A 597 22.67 9.25 -84.57
N TRP A 598 22.16 10.49 -84.41
CA TRP A 598 21.80 11.36 -85.51
C TRP A 598 23.00 11.71 -86.39
N ALA A 599 24.14 12.06 -85.79
CA ALA A 599 25.38 12.35 -86.50
C ALA A 599 25.92 11.14 -87.27
N ILE A 600 25.76 9.91 -86.73
CA ILE A 600 26.11 8.65 -87.40
C ILE A 600 25.16 8.37 -88.58
N GLY A 601 23.86 8.57 -88.41
CA GLY A 601 22.85 8.39 -89.47
C GLY A 601 22.91 9.44 -90.59
N LYS A 602 23.37 10.66 -90.30
CA LYS A 602 23.48 11.78 -91.25
C LYS A 602 24.93 12.08 -91.71
N ARG A 603 25.86 11.13 -91.55
CA ARG A 603 27.30 11.30 -91.90
C ARG A 603 27.54 11.88 -93.31
N ALA A 604 26.70 11.55 -94.29
CA ALA A 604 26.82 12.05 -95.67
C ALA A 604 26.36 13.52 -95.85
N THR A 605 25.47 14.02 -94.99
CA THR A 605 24.90 15.38 -95.08
C THR A 605 25.73 16.40 -94.30
N ILE A 606 26.31 16.00 -93.17
CA ILE A 606 27.14 16.87 -92.30
C ILE A 606 28.47 17.25 -92.97
N LYS A 607 29.07 16.35 -93.78
CA LYS A 607 30.27 16.67 -94.59
C LYS A 607 30.04 17.78 -95.62
N ARG A 608 28.80 18.05 -96.04
CA ARG A 608 28.47 19.16 -96.96
C ARG A 608 28.24 20.49 -96.24
N TRP A 609 27.99 20.47 -94.93
CA TRP A 609 27.72 21.68 -94.15
C TRP A 609 29.01 22.34 -93.66
N PHE A 610 30.01 21.56 -93.25
CA PHE A 610 31.33 22.06 -92.85
C PHE A 610 32.23 22.53 -94.01
N ASN A 611 31.78 22.38 -95.26
CA ASN A 611 32.48 22.86 -96.45
C ASN A 611 31.79 24.08 -97.12
N ARG A 612 31.11 24.93 -96.35
CA ARG A 612 30.68 26.26 -96.82
C ARG A 612 31.64 27.35 -96.29
N PRO A 613 32.40 28.05 -97.16
CA PRO A 613 33.27 29.14 -96.73
C PRO A 613 32.45 30.42 -96.54
N THR A 614 32.19 30.80 -95.29
CA THR A 614 31.67 32.13 -94.94
C THR A 614 32.80 33.01 -94.40
N GLN A 615 33.42 33.73 -95.34
CA GLN A 615 33.90 35.12 -95.38
C GLN A 615 34.17 35.97 -94.10
N ALA A 616 34.40 35.37 -92.92
CA ALA A 616 34.80 36.11 -91.71
C ALA A 616 36.25 35.85 -91.27
N SER A 617 37.12 35.45 -92.21
CA SER A 617 38.56 35.24 -91.96
C SER A 617 39.47 36.10 -92.86
N ARG A 618 38.89 37.04 -93.63
CA ARG A 618 39.64 37.99 -94.48
C ARG A 618 39.76 39.40 -93.89
N VAL A 619 39.13 39.69 -92.75
CA VAL A 619 39.16 41.05 -92.15
C VAL A 619 40.08 41.15 -90.93
N ALA A 620 40.48 40.03 -90.31
CA ALA A 620 41.48 40.04 -89.23
C ALA A 620 42.94 39.83 -89.71
N ALA A 621 43.15 39.48 -90.99
CA ALA A 621 44.48 39.31 -91.59
C ALA A 621 44.99 40.54 -92.37
N ASP A 622 44.12 41.53 -92.61
CA ASP A 622 44.48 42.78 -93.32
C ASP A 622 44.85 43.94 -92.38
N GLN A 623 44.50 43.88 -91.09
CA GLN A 623 44.82 44.94 -90.14
C GLN A 623 46.26 44.88 -89.60
N GLN A 624 46.91 43.71 -89.67
CA GLN A 624 48.33 43.56 -89.32
C GLN A 624 49.30 43.84 -90.48
N ARG A 625 48.79 43.91 -91.72
CA ARG A 625 49.56 44.28 -92.92
C ARG A 625 49.60 45.79 -93.21
N TYR A 626 48.77 46.57 -92.53
CA TYR A 626 48.77 48.04 -92.64
C TYR A 626 49.73 48.75 -91.66
N MET A 627 50.17 48.10 -90.59
CA MET A 627 51.10 48.68 -89.61
C MET A 627 52.59 48.41 -89.91
N ASN A 628 52.90 47.51 -90.85
CA ASN A 628 54.28 47.12 -91.23
C ASN A 628 54.76 47.76 -92.55
N ARG A 629 54.19 48.90 -92.95
CA ARG A 629 54.54 49.57 -94.21
C ARG A 629 54.68 51.10 -94.11
N GLN A 630 55.21 51.61 -93.00
CA GLN A 630 55.78 52.97 -92.95
C GLN A 630 57.16 52.91 -92.32
N TYR A 631 58.12 53.53 -93.03
CA TYR A 631 59.56 53.66 -92.75
C TYR A 631 60.48 52.53 -93.22
N ALA A 632 60.72 52.49 -94.54
CA ALA A 632 62.09 52.67 -95.02
C ALA A 632 62.28 54.17 -95.34
N PRO A 633 63.43 54.77 -95.01
CA PRO A 633 64.37 55.14 -96.07
C PRO A 633 65.80 54.67 -95.72
N ASP A 634 66.48 53.98 -96.64
CA ASP A 634 67.35 54.53 -97.69
C ASP A 634 68.70 55.08 -97.18
N GLN A 635 69.76 54.47 -97.72
CA GLN A 635 70.98 55.07 -98.32
C GLN A 635 72.27 54.39 -97.84
N GLN A 636 72.90 53.60 -98.73
CA GLN A 636 74.01 53.94 -99.65
C GLN A 636 75.41 53.89 -98.99
N GLY A 637 76.33 53.17 -99.63
CA GLY A 637 77.78 53.46 -99.54
C GLY A 637 78.71 52.29 -99.18
N TYR A 638 79.36 51.74 -100.20
CA TYR A 638 80.52 50.83 -100.23
C TYR A 638 81.81 51.41 -99.56
N PRO A 639 83.01 50.75 -99.56
CA PRO A 639 83.41 49.33 -99.39
C PRO A 639 84.65 49.10 -98.46
N ASN A 640 84.97 47.82 -98.21
CA ASN A 640 86.28 47.15 -98.02
C ASN A 640 87.41 47.68 -97.08
N GLN A 641 87.72 46.78 -96.13
CA GLN A 641 89.03 46.17 -95.78
C GLN A 641 90.18 46.92 -95.10
N LEU A 642 90.72 46.17 -94.11
CA LEU A 642 92.12 46.02 -93.67
C LEU A 642 92.75 47.07 -92.74
N GLY A 643 93.24 46.58 -91.60
CA GLY A 643 94.28 47.22 -90.79
C GLY A 643 94.07 47.13 -89.27
N TYR A 644 94.72 46.16 -88.61
CA TYR A 644 95.15 46.28 -87.20
C TYR A 644 96.15 47.46 -87.06
N PRO A 645 96.49 48.01 -85.86
CA PRO A 645 96.41 47.43 -84.50
C PRO A 645 95.96 48.43 -83.38
N GLY A 646 95.92 47.96 -82.12
CA GLY A 646 96.08 48.84 -80.94
C GLY A 646 95.17 48.56 -79.74
N GLN A 647 95.70 47.79 -78.79
CA GLN A 647 95.28 47.64 -77.37
C GLN A 647 95.40 48.97 -76.56
N PRO A 648 95.03 49.09 -75.24
CA PRO A 648 94.92 48.03 -74.21
C PRO A 648 93.77 48.13 -73.17
N GLY A 649 93.65 47.07 -72.34
CA GLY A 649 93.21 47.17 -70.94
C GLY A 649 92.01 46.29 -70.54
N TYR A 650 92.18 44.97 -70.35
CA TYR A 650 92.19 44.24 -69.05
C TYR A 650 90.79 44.02 -68.42
N LEU A 651 90.36 42.84 -67.97
CA LEU A 651 91.06 41.61 -67.55
C LEU A 651 90.05 40.42 -67.59
N ASN A 652 90.42 39.32 -68.26
CA ASN A 652 89.78 37.99 -68.18
C ASN A 652 90.37 37.22 -66.96
N HIS A 653 89.77 36.15 -66.43
CA HIS A 653 90.09 34.76 -66.80
C HIS A 653 89.20 33.73 -66.07
N PRO A 654 88.86 32.58 -66.72
CA PRO A 654 88.31 31.36 -66.13
C PRO A 654 89.32 30.17 -66.13
N GLY A 655 88.98 29.07 -65.45
CA GLY A 655 89.61 27.74 -65.67
C GLY A 655 89.53 26.74 -64.50
N GLN A 656 89.23 25.47 -64.81
CA GLN A 656 89.48 24.24 -64.00
C GLN A 656 91.01 23.99 -63.83
N PRO A 657 91.59 22.84 -63.36
CA PRO A 657 91.12 21.60 -62.67
C PRO A 657 92.05 21.08 -61.50
N THR A 658 91.64 20.01 -60.77
CA THR A 658 92.42 18.90 -60.08
C THR A 658 93.58 19.19 -59.08
N PRO A 659 94.15 18.20 -58.30
CA PRO A 659 93.67 16.95 -57.65
C PRO A 659 94.04 16.81 -56.13
N ARG A 660 93.66 15.69 -55.46
CA ARG A 660 94.26 14.97 -54.27
C ARG A 660 94.87 15.79 -53.09
N SER A 661 94.72 15.52 -51.79
CA SER A 661 94.46 14.30 -50.98
C SER A 661 94.51 14.64 -49.47
N GLY A 662 93.87 13.83 -48.61
CA GLY A 662 94.21 13.65 -47.17
C GLY A 662 93.09 14.06 -46.19
N GLN A 663 92.32 13.12 -45.64
CA GLN A 663 92.43 12.56 -44.26
C GLN A 663 92.16 13.60 -43.15
N GLY A 664 91.25 13.38 -42.20
CA GLY A 664 91.00 12.12 -41.48
C GLY A 664 89.65 11.98 -40.76
N TRP A 665 89.25 10.72 -40.64
CA TRP A 665 88.83 9.96 -39.45
C TRP A 665 87.87 10.53 -38.37
N GLN A 666 86.81 9.74 -38.17
CA GLN A 666 86.29 9.14 -36.92
C GLN A 666 85.50 9.95 -35.87
N ASN A 667 84.30 9.42 -35.62
CA ASN A 667 83.75 8.97 -34.32
C ASN A 667 84.06 9.80 -33.07
N GLN A 668 83.02 10.24 -32.35
CA GLN A 668 82.54 9.54 -31.15
C GLN A 668 81.29 10.21 -30.54
N ALA A 669 80.43 9.35 -30.01
CA ALA A 669 79.34 9.55 -29.05
C ALA A 669 79.85 10.26 -27.75
N PRO A 670 79.05 10.51 -26.67
CA PRO A 670 77.82 9.78 -26.34
C PRO A 670 76.67 10.54 -25.63
N MET A 671 75.49 9.89 -25.72
CA MET A 671 74.43 9.85 -24.70
C MET A 671 74.99 9.43 -23.30
N PRO A 672 74.20 9.35 -22.22
CA PRO A 672 73.01 10.10 -21.75
C PRO A 672 73.35 10.64 -20.32
N PRO A 673 72.53 10.68 -19.22
CA PRO A 673 71.49 9.74 -18.80
C PRO A 673 70.17 10.34 -18.27
N ASN A 674 69.12 9.51 -18.34
CA ASN A 674 68.15 9.20 -17.29
C ASN A 674 67.55 10.33 -16.42
N SER A 675 66.22 10.46 -16.52
CA SER A 675 65.28 10.62 -15.40
C SER A 675 65.67 9.71 -14.22
N PRO A 676 65.38 10.00 -12.92
CA PRO A 676 64.00 9.89 -12.43
C PRO A 676 63.66 10.71 -11.15
N HIS A 677 62.40 10.56 -10.70
CA HIS A 677 61.82 10.95 -9.42
C HIS A 677 61.49 12.46 -9.27
N GLY A 678 60.33 12.89 -8.78
CA GLY A 678 59.36 12.22 -7.93
C GLY A 678 59.28 12.96 -6.59
N GLN A 679 58.04 13.26 -6.16
CA GLN A 679 57.64 13.78 -4.83
C GLN A 679 57.89 15.28 -4.60
N SER A 680 57.12 16.05 -3.83
CA SER A 680 55.78 15.99 -3.21
C SER A 680 55.61 17.30 -2.37
N TRP A 681 54.41 17.56 -1.83
CA TRP A 681 54.06 18.56 -0.77
C TRP A 681 53.89 20.02 -1.24
N ASN A 682 52.91 20.83 -0.79
CA ASN A 682 52.10 20.79 0.44
C ASN A 682 50.78 21.61 0.35
N GLY A 683 49.80 21.31 1.21
CA GLY A 683 48.42 21.85 1.25
C GLY A 683 48.23 23.31 1.73
N PRO A 684 46.98 23.71 2.09
CA PRO A 684 46.57 23.60 3.50
C PRO A 684 45.13 23.10 3.78
N GLN A 685 44.93 22.75 5.06
CA GLN A 685 43.73 22.23 5.74
C GLN A 685 42.69 23.31 6.13
N ASN A 686 41.43 22.87 6.24
CA ASN A 686 40.44 23.04 7.35
C ASN A 686 39.04 22.72 6.76
N GLY A 687 38.17 21.86 7.26
CA GLY A 687 37.99 21.25 8.58
C GLY A 687 36.76 21.86 9.27
N SER A 688 35.64 21.12 9.36
CA SER A 688 34.85 20.89 10.59
C SER A 688 33.46 20.26 10.32
N ASP A 689 33.24 19.12 10.99
CA ASP A 689 31.95 18.53 11.35
C ASP A 689 31.16 19.40 12.34
N MET A 690 29.83 19.30 12.32
CA MET A 690 28.84 19.29 13.43
C MET A 690 27.49 18.87 12.77
N SER A 691 26.60 18.00 13.25
CA SER A 691 26.34 17.35 14.54
C SER A 691 25.50 16.09 14.28
#